data_AF-A0AA37BB51-F1
#
_entry.id   AF-A0AA37BB51-F1
#
_cell.length_a   1.000
_cell.length_b   1.000
_cell.length_c   1.000
_cell.angle_alpha   90.00
_cell.angle_beta   90.00
_cell.angle_gamma   90.00
#
_symmetry.space_group_name_H-M   'P 1'
#
loop_
_entity.id
_entity.type
_entity.pdbx_description
1 polymer ?
#
loop_
_entity_poly.entity_id
_entity_poly.type
_entity_poly.pdbx_seq_one_letter_code
_entity_poly.pdbx_strand_id
1 'polypeptide(L)'
;MFGSGTKLTFRDYVQGTWGSFSTPAGRVDYLMTKARLGEDSDDPERQLTKSLSPVREIMEAGDLDFNQLLQRDLDDHRVAVSLIPYLLKPQATGPAFFPPIVAVLLPFRHKRPSHFPDLDMQTVVEDDGARWAQEQAGTSFQVQRLLGSNDRLHPASVGKLWWNKTESQLVVLDGQHRAMALLAVERTMTNSWQNSAGARFRSFYENQVRQALQDFNHGELDLSKVEVPVTVCWFPDQTGEGAKPHEAARKLFVDVNKEARPPSESRIILLSDAELSNVLTRRLLSELRNGQDESYLPLYAVEYDNPEVNSSRPARWSVLTNINLLKSTVDRCIFGPPKYLKDVTLRFGGRPSPTEQDAFMREQLELTSLFPAQFEDGGFSYQRDRIGNSEFPIGQADTISDRFAETWGRGILTVLSKTAPYAAHAKALTLLKDDWHVDDTGLTLAHDALFGGVGVFWTLRDSYEHYQENKTLGTRATKSDVIKAWEALRAREESFETYRAQAFLESGRAETLKKSKAAYAVFNTHACQLGLVLVLGSLWQLRKEQPGGADIKALPAFAEALVKGWNTYFAQDQGKAKDRRLAFSKTEVNHPLNQISNMDTAQSVFFRYFWMQALDTPAAWENISSWFTDRSRFDQMISSARELYLKLCTDQQLKALKTSKPGSAEAKLRVEAQQAASNSIKRALKDWFYLPEDSYEQWLSSLDKSPEALTTVEESSDNTDTVITEDDDSTSENVPAASLEDLLGE
;
A
#
# COMPACT_ATOMS: atom_id res chain seq x y z
N MET A 1 49.46 -33.55 -24.45
CA MET A 1 48.36 -32.70 -24.95
C MET A 1 47.12 -33.04 -24.15
N PHE A 2 46.73 -32.19 -23.20
CA PHE A 2 45.48 -32.32 -22.46
C PHE A 2 44.39 -31.65 -23.28
N GLY A 3 43.34 -32.41 -23.62
CA GLY A 3 42.19 -31.91 -24.36
C GLY A 3 41.54 -30.75 -23.60
N SER A 4 41.26 -29.67 -24.32
CA SER A 4 40.44 -28.56 -23.83
C SER A 4 39.07 -29.11 -23.42
N GLY A 5 38.80 -29.13 -22.12
CA GLY A 5 37.46 -29.41 -21.61
C GLY A 5 36.47 -28.44 -22.25
N THR A 6 35.49 -28.98 -22.96
CA THR A 6 34.32 -28.24 -23.42
C THR A 6 33.68 -27.57 -22.21
N LYS A 7 33.74 -26.22 -22.15
CA LYS A 7 32.92 -25.45 -21.21
C LYS A 7 31.45 -25.77 -21.55
N LEU A 8 30.77 -26.49 -20.67
CA LEU A 8 29.32 -26.68 -20.75
C LEU A 8 28.64 -25.32 -20.55
N THR A 9 28.27 -24.66 -21.64
CA THR A 9 27.62 -23.34 -21.66
C THR A 9 26.24 -23.37 -21.01
N PHE A 10 25.50 -24.46 -21.24
CA PHE A 10 24.15 -24.67 -20.72
C PHE A 10 24.15 -25.92 -19.84
N ARG A 11 23.91 -25.74 -18.54
CA ARG A 11 23.92 -26.83 -17.55
C ARG A 11 22.52 -27.21 -17.09
N ASP A 12 21.59 -26.27 -17.13
CA ASP A 12 20.25 -26.42 -16.60
C ASP A 12 19.25 -26.45 -17.75
N TYR A 13 18.31 -27.39 -17.69
CA TYR A 13 17.30 -27.52 -18.71
C TYR A 13 15.98 -28.04 -18.17
N VAL A 14 14.93 -27.75 -18.93
CA VAL A 14 13.59 -28.27 -18.69
C VAL A 14 12.99 -28.71 -20.02
N GLN A 15 12.14 -29.73 -19.97
CA GLN A 15 11.40 -30.22 -21.12
C GLN A 15 9.92 -30.30 -20.80
N GLY A 16 9.09 -30.17 -21.83
CA GLY A 16 7.64 -30.18 -21.68
C GLY A 16 6.92 -29.92 -22.98
N THR A 17 5.64 -29.58 -22.87
CA THR A 17 4.83 -29.20 -24.01
C THR A 17 4.94 -27.70 -24.23
N TRP A 18 5.43 -27.28 -25.39
CA TRP A 18 5.59 -25.86 -25.72
C TRP A 18 4.31 -25.27 -26.30
N GLY A 19 4.14 -23.97 -26.12
CA GLY A 19 3.12 -23.18 -26.76
C GLY A 19 3.53 -21.71 -26.86
N SER A 20 2.70 -20.92 -27.52
CA SER A 20 2.92 -19.48 -27.69
C SER A 20 1.61 -18.73 -27.60
N PHE A 21 1.60 -17.62 -26.87
CA PHE A 21 0.50 -16.68 -26.79
C PHE A 21 0.92 -15.37 -27.45
N SER A 22 0.14 -14.88 -28.42
CA SER A 22 0.45 -13.64 -29.15
C SER A 22 -0.72 -12.67 -29.04
N THR A 23 -0.43 -11.44 -28.61
CA THR A 23 -1.39 -10.34 -28.51
C THR A 23 -0.82 -9.09 -29.17
N PRO A 24 -1.63 -8.04 -29.40
CA PRO A 24 -1.10 -6.73 -29.81
C PRO A 24 -0.03 -6.15 -28.86
N ALA A 25 0.01 -6.62 -27.61
CA ALA A 25 0.98 -6.20 -26.61
C ALA A 25 2.30 -7.01 -26.63
N GLY A 26 2.42 -8.01 -27.50
CA GLY A 26 3.62 -8.84 -27.65
C GLY A 26 3.36 -10.34 -27.57
N ARG A 27 4.43 -11.12 -27.82
CA ARG A 27 4.44 -12.59 -27.77
C ARG A 27 5.08 -13.12 -26.49
N VAL A 28 4.44 -14.14 -25.92
CA VAL A 28 4.94 -14.94 -24.79
C VAL A 28 5.01 -16.39 -25.22
N ASP A 29 6.20 -16.98 -25.15
CA ASP A 29 6.36 -18.43 -25.36
C ASP A 29 6.45 -19.12 -24.01
N TYR A 30 5.97 -20.37 -23.94
CA TYR A 30 5.95 -21.13 -22.69
C TYR A 30 6.18 -22.63 -22.89
N LEU A 31 6.61 -23.28 -21.82
CA LEU A 31 6.66 -24.74 -21.65
C LEU A 31 5.81 -25.14 -20.44
N MET A 32 4.85 -26.03 -20.64
CA MET A 32 4.12 -26.70 -19.57
C MET A 32 4.88 -27.96 -19.16
N THR A 33 5.22 -28.06 -17.89
CA THR A 33 6.06 -29.12 -17.31
C THR A 33 5.71 -29.33 -15.84
N LYS A 34 6.54 -30.05 -15.08
CA LYS A 34 6.33 -30.32 -13.66
C LYS A 34 7.62 -30.24 -12.85
N ALA A 35 7.48 -29.80 -11.61
CA ALA A 35 8.53 -29.81 -10.57
C ALA A 35 8.26 -30.97 -9.61
N ARG A 36 9.31 -31.67 -9.17
CA ARG A 36 9.18 -32.89 -8.34
C ARG A 36 10.00 -32.83 -7.05
N LEU A 37 9.46 -33.38 -5.95
CA LEU A 37 10.20 -33.63 -4.71
C LEU A 37 10.85 -35.04 -4.72
N GLY A 38 11.51 -35.47 -3.64
CA GLY A 38 12.22 -36.77 -3.57
C GLY A 38 13.74 -36.67 -3.34
N GLU A 39 14.48 -37.73 -3.71
CA GLU A 39 15.94 -37.85 -3.57
C GLU A 39 16.71 -37.14 -4.68
N ASP A 40 17.98 -36.83 -4.44
CA ASP A 40 18.84 -36.16 -5.44
C ASP A 40 19.05 -37.04 -6.68
N SER A 41 18.54 -36.58 -7.82
CA SER A 41 18.72 -37.19 -9.14
C SER A 41 18.97 -36.11 -10.20
N ASP A 42 19.50 -36.53 -11.36
CA ASP A 42 19.72 -35.66 -12.52
C ASP A 42 18.46 -35.44 -13.38
N ASP A 43 17.28 -35.82 -12.86
CA ASP A 43 16.03 -35.67 -13.60
C ASP A 43 15.66 -34.19 -13.81
N PRO A 44 15.17 -33.79 -14.99
CA PRO A 44 14.87 -32.39 -15.31
C PRO A 44 13.88 -31.74 -14.34
N GLU A 45 12.88 -32.51 -13.90
CA GLU A 45 11.82 -32.08 -12.98
C GLU A 45 12.36 -31.75 -11.59
N ARG A 46 13.44 -32.44 -11.18
CA ARG A 46 14.15 -32.21 -9.91
C ARG A 46 15.05 -31.00 -10.00
N GLN A 47 15.78 -30.88 -11.11
CA GLN A 47 16.61 -29.70 -11.38
C GLN A 47 15.76 -28.43 -11.51
N LEU A 48 14.54 -28.54 -12.06
CA LEU A 48 13.58 -27.44 -12.12
C LEU A 48 13.21 -26.95 -10.71
N THR A 49 12.83 -27.85 -9.79
CA THR A 49 12.51 -27.48 -8.39
C THR A 49 13.62 -26.64 -7.76
N LYS A 50 14.89 -27.06 -7.93
CA LYS A 50 16.07 -26.36 -7.40
C LYS A 50 16.38 -25.03 -8.10
N SER A 51 15.83 -24.82 -9.29
CA SER A 51 16.08 -23.64 -10.12
C SER A 51 14.99 -22.58 -10.01
N LEU A 52 13.80 -22.94 -9.50
CA LEU A 52 12.75 -22.00 -9.17
C LEU A 52 13.23 -21.03 -8.10
N SER A 53 13.13 -19.74 -8.41
CA SER A 53 13.58 -18.69 -7.51
C SER A 53 12.42 -17.72 -7.27
N PRO A 54 11.86 -17.67 -6.06
CA PRO A 54 10.91 -16.62 -5.71
C PRO A 54 11.62 -15.27 -5.73
N VAL A 55 10.92 -14.22 -6.16
CA VAL A 55 11.48 -12.88 -6.40
C VAL A 55 12.33 -12.38 -5.23
N ARG A 56 11.90 -12.67 -3.99
CA ARG A 56 12.59 -12.27 -2.75
C ARG A 56 13.99 -12.82 -2.54
N GLU A 57 14.33 -13.91 -3.21
CA GLU A 57 15.62 -14.56 -3.08
C GLU A 57 16.62 -14.07 -4.13
N ILE A 58 16.15 -13.44 -5.20
CA ILE A 58 16.98 -13.03 -6.34
C ILE A 58 17.57 -11.63 -6.13
N MET A 59 16.79 -10.74 -5.51
CA MET A 59 17.12 -9.31 -5.42
C MET A 59 17.21 -8.82 -3.97
N GLU A 60 18.18 -7.96 -3.67
CA GLU A 60 18.39 -7.36 -2.35
C GLU A 60 17.49 -6.13 -2.14
N ALA A 61 16.96 -5.95 -0.93
CA ALA A 61 15.94 -4.93 -0.62
C ALA A 61 16.37 -3.49 -1.01
N GLY A 62 17.66 -3.19 -0.90
CA GLY A 62 18.23 -1.89 -1.24
C GLY A 62 18.29 -1.60 -2.75
N ASP A 63 18.43 -2.65 -3.58
CA ASP A 63 18.62 -2.55 -5.03
C ASP A 63 17.30 -2.65 -5.82
N LEU A 64 16.18 -2.88 -5.12
CA LEU A 64 14.84 -3.03 -5.71
C LEU A 64 14.15 -1.70 -5.90
N ASP A 65 13.43 -1.48 -6.99
CA ASP A 65 12.38 -0.44 -7.04
C ASP A 65 11.18 -0.85 -6.15
N PHE A 66 10.36 0.10 -5.71
CA PHE A 66 9.20 -0.14 -4.84
C PHE A 66 8.26 -1.21 -5.44
N ASN A 67 8.07 -1.19 -6.76
CA ASN A 67 7.27 -2.18 -7.49
C ASN A 67 7.80 -3.61 -7.35
N GLN A 68 9.13 -3.76 -7.28
CA GLN A 68 9.81 -5.05 -7.15
C GLN A 68 9.85 -5.55 -5.69
N LEU A 69 9.76 -4.64 -4.70
CA LEU A 69 9.59 -4.97 -3.28
C LEU A 69 8.22 -5.61 -2.98
N LEU A 70 7.18 -5.34 -3.77
CA LEU A 70 5.84 -5.91 -3.56
C LEU A 70 5.71 -7.32 -4.13
N GLN A 71 6.35 -7.58 -5.26
CA GLN A 71 6.49 -8.92 -5.83
C GLN A 71 7.32 -9.85 -4.93
N ARG A 72 7.95 -9.31 -3.89
CA ARG A 72 8.66 -10.01 -2.82
C ARG A 72 7.75 -10.62 -1.76
N ASP A 73 6.52 -10.11 -1.63
CA ASP A 73 5.66 -10.34 -0.47
C ASP A 73 5.12 -11.77 -0.44
N LEU A 74 5.61 -12.54 0.54
CA LEU A 74 5.36 -13.96 0.72
C LEU A 74 4.93 -14.14 2.18
N ASP A 75 3.78 -14.80 2.37
CA ASP A 75 3.22 -15.08 3.69
C ASP A 75 3.85 -16.40 4.18
N ASP A 76 4.99 -16.27 4.86
CA ASP A 76 5.76 -17.41 5.35
C ASP A 76 4.96 -18.27 6.34
N HIS A 77 4.07 -17.66 7.14
CA HIS A 77 3.19 -18.39 8.06
C HIS A 77 2.19 -19.25 7.31
N ARG A 78 1.49 -18.69 6.31
CA ARG A 78 0.58 -19.48 5.45
C ARG A 78 1.30 -20.61 4.73
N VAL A 79 2.54 -20.38 4.27
CA VAL A 79 3.35 -21.45 3.66
C VAL A 79 3.63 -22.56 4.68
N ALA A 80 4.11 -22.21 5.87
CA ALA A 80 4.51 -23.16 6.91
C ALA A 80 3.34 -23.92 7.55
N VAL A 81 2.21 -23.25 7.79
CA VAL A 81 1.08 -23.79 8.58
C VAL A 81 -0.05 -24.32 7.70
N SER A 82 -0.18 -23.84 6.46
CA SER A 82 -1.23 -24.31 5.54
C SER A 82 -0.67 -25.10 4.37
N LEU A 83 0.26 -24.54 3.59
CA LEU A 83 0.67 -25.14 2.31
C LEU A 83 1.58 -26.36 2.46
N ILE A 84 2.56 -26.31 3.37
CA ILE A 84 3.41 -27.47 3.66
C ILE A 84 2.55 -28.63 4.20
N PRO A 85 1.66 -28.43 5.20
CA PRO A 85 0.72 -29.46 5.61
C PRO A 85 -0.23 -29.91 4.50
N TYR A 86 -0.66 -29.03 3.59
CA TYR A 86 -1.49 -29.43 2.46
C TYR A 86 -0.76 -30.38 1.49
N LEU A 87 0.54 -30.19 1.28
CA LEU A 87 1.37 -31.09 0.46
C LEU A 87 1.67 -32.42 1.14
N LEU A 88 1.87 -32.39 2.46
CA LEU A 88 2.39 -33.54 3.19
C LEU A 88 1.29 -34.34 3.90
N LYS A 89 0.21 -33.71 4.39
CA LYS A 89 -0.83 -34.37 5.21
C LYS A 89 -1.96 -34.96 4.37
N PRO A 90 -2.42 -36.21 4.68
CA PRO A 90 -3.61 -36.76 4.08
C PRO A 90 -4.81 -35.89 4.48
N GLN A 91 -5.56 -35.41 3.50
CA GLN A 91 -6.80 -34.69 3.74
C GLN A 91 -7.94 -35.70 3.83
N ALA A 92 -8.80 -35.57 4.84
CA ALA A 92 -9.99 -36.42 4.97
C ALA A 92 -11.02 -36.19 3.84
N THR A 93 -10.88 -35.09 3.12
CA THR A 93 -11.84 -34.58 2.11
C THR A 93 -11.49 -34.96 0.66
N GLY A 94 -10.40 -35.69 0.41
CA GLY A 94 -10.00 -36.15 -0.93
C GLY A 94 -8.58 -35.74 -1.36
N PRO A 95 -8.21 -35.97 -2.63
CA PRO A 95 -6.87 -35.68 -3.13
C PRO A 95 -6.58 -34.17 -3.21
N ALA A 96 -5.33 -33.81 -2.92
CA ALA A 96 -4.81 -32.45 -2.99
C ALA A 96 -4.25 -32.15 -4.40
N PHE A 97 -4.48 -30.94 -4.92
CA PHE A 97 -3.93 -30.50 -6.21
C PHE A 97 -3.44 -29.05 -6.10
N PHE A 98 -2.19 -28.81 -6.46
CA PHE A 98 -1.65 -27.46 -6.57
C PHE A 98 -1.89 -26.90 -7.97
N PRO A 99 -2.52 -25.71 -8.07
CA PRO A 99 -2.55 -24.98 -9.34
C PRO A 99 -1.13 -24.73 -9.86
N PRO A 100 -0.96 -24.62 -11.18
CA PRO A 100 0.33 -24.38 -11.80
C PRO A 100 1.09 -23.20 -11.18
N ILE A 101 2.41 -23.36 -11.09
CA ILE A 101 3.34 -22.28 -10.77
C ILE A 101 3.74 -21.61 -12.09
N VAL A 102 3.69 -20.29 -12.16
CA VAL A 102 4.16 -19.55 -13.34
C VAL A 102 5.54 -18.98 -13.05
N ALA A 103 6.54 -19.44 -13.79
CA ALA A 103 7.91 -18.96 -13.71
C ALA A 103 8.35 -18.35 -15.04
N VAL A 104 9.12 -17.26 -14.99
CA VAL A 104 9.62 -16.57 -16.18
C VAL A 104 11.14 -16.56 -16.19
N LEU A 105 11.72 -16.89 -17.34
CA LEU A 105 13.15 -16.80 -17.54
C LEU A 105 13.55 -15.33 -17.76
N LEU A 106 14.37 -14.80 -16.84
CA LEU A 106 14.81 -13.41 -16.87
C LEU A 106 16.34 -13.28 -16.85
N PRO A 107 16.90 -12.24 -17.50
CA PRO A 107 18.34 -12.04 -17.55
C PRO A 107 18.85 -11.37 -16.27
N PHE A 108 19.86 -11.97 -15.66
CA PHE A 108 20.56 -11.44 -14.49
C PHE A 108 22.07 -11.62 -14.65
N ARG A 109 22.85 -10.58 -14.34
CA ARG A 109 24.31 -10.67 -14.23
C ARG A 109 24.74 -10.13 -12.87
N HIS A 110 25.46 -10.93 -12.09
CA HIS A 110 25.85 -10.60 -10.70
C HIS A 110 24.66 -10.16 -9.82
N LYS A 111 23.53 -10.88 -9.88
CA LYS A 111 22.27 -10.56 -9.17
C LYS A 111 21.61 -9.23 -9.53
N ARG A 112 22.05 -8.56 -10.60
CA ARG A 112 21.41 -7.34 -11.12
C ARG A 112 20.67 -7.65 -12.41
N PRO A 113 19.48 -7.05 -12.65
CA PRO A 113 18.79 -7.12 -13.94
C PRO A 113 19.73 -6.78 -15.09
N SER A 114 19.71 -7.58 -16.15
CA SER A 114 20.45 -7.33 -17.38
C SER A 114 19.54 -7.45 -18.60
N HIS A 115 20.13 -7.69 -19.78
CA HIS A 115 19.41 -7.86 -21.05
C HIS A 115 19.80 -9.20 -21.66
N PHE A 116 18.90 -9.80 -22.44
CA PHE A 116 19.25 -10.94 -23.28
C PHE A 116 19.93 -10.45 -24.56
N PRO A 117 20.95 -11.17 -25.06
CA PRO A 117 21.43 -11.01 -26.44
C PRO A 117 20.30 -11.23 -27.44
N ASP A 118 20.49 -10.80 -28.70
CA ASP A 118 19.56 -11.11 -29.79
C ASP A 118 19.32 -12.61 -29.90
N LEU A 119 18.07 -12.98 -30.21
CA LEU A 119 17.72 -14.35 -30.51
C LEU A 119 18.18 -14.69 -31.93
N ASP A 120 19.03 -15.70 -32.06
CA ASP A 120 19.55 -16.18 -33.34
C ASP A 120 18.44 -16.70 -34.24
N MET A 121 18.68 -16.66 -35.56
CA MET A 121 17.79 -17.30 -36.53
C MET A 121 17.63 -18.78 -36.24
N GLN A 122 16.40 -19.27 -36.43
CA GLN A 122 16.08 -20.68 -36.24
C GLN A 122 16.94 -21.58 -37.13
N THR A 123 17.58 -22.59 -36.51
CA THR A 123 18.40 -23.60 -37.19
C THR A 123 17.83 -24.99 -36.93
N VAL A 124 18.16 -25.96 -37.80
CA VAL A 124 17.80 -27.37 -37.58
C VAL A 124 18.99 -28.12 -37.04
N VAL A 125 18.83 -28.77 -35.90
CA VAL A 125 19.86 -29.59 -35.25
C VAL A 125 19.35 -31.01 -35.04
N GLU A 126 20.28 -31.97 -35.06
CA GLU A 126 20.00 -33.35 -34.65
C GLU A 126 20.48 -33.54 -33.20
N ASP A 127 19.55 -33.89 -32.32
CA ASP A 127 19.79 -34.12 -30.89
C ASP A 127 18.88 -35.26 -30.39
N ASP A 128 19.43 -36.16 -29.56
CA ASP A 128 18.75 -37.38 -29.07
C ASP A 128 18.08 -38.23 -30.17
N GLY A 129 18.67 -38.27 -31.36
CA GLY A 129 18.13 -39.02 -32.50
C GLY A 129 16.86 -38.41 -33.12
N ALA A 130 16.53 -37.16 -32.78
CA ALA A 130 15.42 -36.41 -33.36
C ALA A 130 15.91 -35.09 -33.98
N ARG A 131 15.10 -34.52 -34.88
CA ARG A 131 15.35 -33.22 -35.50
C ARG A 131 14.64 -32.13 -34.72
N TRP A 132 15.36 -31.07 -34.40
CA TRP A 132 14.85 -29.97 -33.59
C TRP A 132 15.06 -28.64 -34.30
N ALA A 133 14.07 -27.76 -34.16
CA ALA A 133 14.16 -26.37 -34.52
C ALA A 133 14.73 -25.60 -33.33
N GLN A 134 15.96 -25.11 -33.45
CA GLN A 134 16.71 -24.47 -32.39
C GLN A 134 16.79 -22.95 -32.59
N GLU A 135 16.52 -22.21 -31.52
CA GLU A 135 16.77 -20.77 -31.39
C GLU A 135 17.63 -20.54 -30.15
N GLN A 136 18.56 -19.59 -30.18
CA GLN A 136 19.51 -19.36 -29.09
C GLN A 136 19.75 -17.86 -28.88
N ALA A 137 19.75 -17.41 -27.62
CA ALA A 137 20.08 -16.04 -27.27
C ALA A 137 21.47 -16.00 -26.63
N GLY A 138 22.51 -15.89 -27.47
CA GLY A 138 23.91 -15.92 -27.05
C GLY A 138 24.23 -17.08 -26.10
N THR A 139 24.77 -16.80 -24.92
CA THR A 139 25.05 -17.81 -23.89
C THR A 139 24.00 -17.86 -22.78
N SER A 140 22.90 -17.12 -22.92
CA SER A 140 21.93 -16.92 -21.85
C SER A 140 20.86 -18.02 -21.80
N PHE A 141 20.28 -18.38 -22.96
CA PHE A 141 19.35 -19.50 -23.08
C PHE A 141 19.28 -20.07 -24.50
N GLN A 142 18.78 -21.30 -24.61
CA GLN A 142 18.55 -22.02 -25.86
C GLN A 142 17.18 -22.70 -25.80
N VAL A 143 16.45 -22.67 -26.91
CA VAL A 143 15.15 -23.34 -27.07
C VAL A 143 15.24 -24.33 -28.22
N GLN A 144 14.70 -25.53 -28.03
CA GLN A 144 14.48 -26.49 -29.10
C GLN A 144 13.00 -26.89 -29.17
N ARG A 145 12.44 -26.92 -30.37
CA ARG A 145 11.08 -27.41 -30.64
C ARG A 145 11.15 -28.59 -31.59
N LEU A 146 10.49 -29.70 -31.26
CA LEU A 146 10.56 -30.94 -32.03
C LEU A 146 10.00 -30.74 -33.45
N LEU A 147 10.72 -31.24 -34.45
CA LEU A 147 10.29 -31.27 -35.84
C LEU A 147 9.77 -32.66 -36.23
N GLY A 148 8.75 -32.69 -37.08
CA GLY A 148 8.30 -33.89 -37.77
C GLY A 148 9.17 -34.21 -38.99
N SER A 149 8.86 -35.32 -39.65
CA SER A 149 9.55 -35.79 -40.87
C SER A 149 9.43 -34.84 -42.07
N ASN A 150 8.55 -33.85 -42.00
CA ASN A 150 8.28 -32.85 -43.03
C ASN A 150 8.92 -31.47 -42.74
N ASP A 151 9.84 -31.39 -41.78
CA ASP A 151 10.50 -30.16 -41.32
C ASP A 151 9.53 -29.10 -40.77
N ARG A 152 8.30 -29.50 -40.44
CA ARG A 152 7.35 -28.69 -39.68
C ARG A 152 7.37 -29.08 -38.21
N LEU A 153 6.93 -28.16 -37.36
CA LEU A 153 6.79 -28.42 -35.93
C LEU A 153 5.90 -29.65 -35.69
N HIS A 154 6.38 -30.56 -34.87
CA HIS A 154 5.70 -31.82 -34.58
C HIS A 154 4.41 -31.56 -33.77
N PRO A 155 3.28 -32.22 -34.08
CA PRO A 155 1.99 -31.96 -33.43
C PRO A 155 1.97 -32.22 -31.92
N ALA A 156 2.84 -33.13 -31.43
CA ALA A 156 3.01 -33.37 -29.99
C ALA A 156 3.56 -32.14 -29.22
N SER A 157 4.04 -31.12 -29.94
CA SER A 157 4.52 -29.86 -29.36
C SER A 157 5.53 -30.05 -28.24
N VAL A 158 6.45 -31.02 -28.39
CA VAL A 158 7.52 -31.26 -27.42
C VAL A 158 8.60 -30.19 -27.59
N GLY A 159 9.02 -29.58 -26.49
CA GLY A 159 10.08 -28.59 -26.48
C GLY A 159 11.01 -28.75 -25.30
N LYS A 160 12.22 -28.20 -25.46
CA LYS A 160 13.27 -28.16 -24.44
C LYS A 160 13.77 -26.72 -24.32
N LEU A 161 13.99 -26.26 -23.10
CA LEU A 161 14.56 -24.95 -22.77
C LEU A 161 15.78 -25.16 -21.88
N TRP A 162 16.92 -24.63 -22.31
CA TRP A 162 18.14 -24.59 -21.53
C TRP A 162 18.48 -23.16 -21.15
N TRP A 163 19.09 -22.97 -19.99
CA TRP A 163 19.60 -21.66 -19.58
C TRP A 163 20.92 -21.76 -18.85
N ASN A 164 21.63 -20.64 -18.83
CA ASN A 164 22.84 -20.47 -18.06
C ASN A 164 22.54 -19.72 -16.77
N LYS A 165 22.61 -20.39 -15.61
CA LYS A 165 22.36 -19.80 -14.28
C LYS A 165 23.21 -18.56 -13.94
N THR A 166 24.33 -18.34 -14.63
CA THR A 166 25.18 -17.16 -14.43
C THR A 166 24.68 -15.91 -15.17
N GLU A 167 23.81 -16.09 -16.16
CA GLU A 167 23.25 -15.00 -17.00
C GLU A 167 21.72 -14.92 -16.96
N SER A 168 21.05 -15.99 -16.51
CA SER A 168 19.60 -16.14 -16.57
C SER A 168 19.07 -16.87 -15.33
N GLN A 169 17.89 -16.51 -14.86
CA GLN A 169 17.22 -17.18 -13.73
C GLN A 169 15.72 -17.37 -13.97
N LEU A 170 15.16 -18.45 -13.42
CA LEU A 170 13.73 -18.73 -13.43
C LEU A 170 13.06 -18.06 -12.23
N VAL A 171 12.34 -16.97 -12.51
CA VAL A 171 11.69 -16.14 -11.50
C VAL A 171 10.23 -16.53 -11.36
N VAL A 172 9.80 -16.91 -10.17
CA VAL A 172 8.39 -17.25 -9.93
C VAL A 172 7.55 -15.98 -9.88
N LEU A 173 6.67 -15.80 -10.87
CA LEU A 173 5.74 -14.68 -10.94
C LEU A 173 4.43 -15.01 -10.21
N ASP A 174 3.80 -16.14 -10.52
CA ASP A 174 2.60 -16.60 -9.81
C ASP A 174 2.83 -17.96 -9.12
N GLY A 175 2.15 -18.17 -8.00
CA GLY A 175 2.33 -19.35 -7.17
C GLY A 175 3.56 -19.27 -6.27
N GLN A 176 4.00 -18.07 -5.90
CA GLN A 176 5.17 -17.87 -5.05
C GLN A 176 5.10 -18.66 -3.74
N HIS A 177 3.95 -18.65 -3.04
CA HIS A 177 3.77 -19.43 -1.81
C HIS A 177 3.86 -20.95 -2.07
N ARG A 178 3.36 -21.43 -3.21
CA ARG A 178 3.43 -22.84 -3.62
C ARG A 178 4.87 -23.25 -3.93
N ALA A 179 5.60 -22.42 -4.68
CA ALA A 179 7.01 -22.62 -4.96
C ALA A 179 7.85 -22.62 -3.67
N MET A 180 7.57 -21.69 -2.75
CA MET A 180 8.25 -21.66 -1.45
C MET A 180 7.98 -22.91 -0.61
N ALA A 181 6.76 -23.47 -0.63
CA ALA A 181 6.47 -24.71 0.06
C ALA A 181 7.34 -25.86 -0.46
N LEU A 182 7.47 -25.99 -1.79
CA LEU A 182 8.33 -27.00 -2.42
C LEU A 182 9.81 -26.79 -2.06
N LEU A 183 10.31 -25.56 -2.18
CA LEU A 183 11.69 -25.21 -1.85
C LEU A 183 12.00 -25.41 -0.38
N ALA A 184 11.07 -25.09 0.52
CA ALA A 184 11.24 -25.26 1.95
C ALA A 184 11.37 -26.75 2.33
N VAL A 185 10.56 -27.62 1.71
CA VAL A 185 10.67 -29.08 1.89
C VAL A 185 11.99 -29.58 1.32
N GLU A 186 12.30 -29.23 0.07
CA GLU A 186 13.54 -29.64 -0.62
C GLU A 186 14.79 -29.25 0.19
N ARG A 187 14.91 -27.99 0.61
CA ARG A 187 16.09 -27.49 1.32
C ARG A 187 16.26 -28.09 2.71
N THR A 188 15.14 -28.41 3.38
CA THR A 188 15.15 -29.06 4.69
C THR A 188 15.61 -30.51 4.57
N MET A 189 15.18 -31.22 3.52
CA MET A 189 15.61 -32.59 3.26
C MET A 189 17.08 -32.67 2.84
N THR A 190 17.51 -31.81 1.93
CA THR A 190 18.89 -31.81 1.41
C THR A 190 19.89 -31.09 2.32
N ASN A 191 19.42 -30.54 3.45
CA ASN A 191 20.19 -29.68 4.36
C ASN A 191 20.90 -28.52 3.63
N SER A 192 20.31 -28.01 2.55
CA SER A 192 20.94 -27.05 1.63
C SER A 192 20.60 -25.59 1.92
N TRP A 193 19.86 -25.30 3.00
CA TRP A 193 19.47 -23.94 3.41
C TRP A 193 20.65 -22.96 3.43
N GLN A 194 21.79 -23.35 4.00
CA GLN A 194 22.98 -22.50 4.17
C GLN A 194 23.64 -22.08 2.84
N ASN A 195 23.45 -22.86 1.79
CA ASN A 195 24.02 -22.61 0.46
C ASN A 195 23.02 -21.92 -0.49
N SER A 196 21.85 -21.54 0.02
CA SER A 196 20.76 -20.92 -0.76
C SER A 196 20.56 -19.46 -0.39
N ALA A 197 20.04 -18.67 -1.33
CA ALA A 197 19.62 -17.29 -1.05
C ALA A 197 18.44 -17.19 -0.05
N GLY A 198 17.81 -18.34 0.27
CA GLY A 198 16.75 -18.48 1.26
C GLY A 198 17.22 -18.77 2.69
N ALA A 199 18.53 -18.81 2.98
CA ALA A 199 19.07 -19.11 4.31
C ALA A 199 18.45 -18.28 5.44
N ARG A 200 18.16 -17.00 5.18
CA ARG A 200 17.50 -16.06 6.10
C ARG A 200 16.08 -16.45 6.51
N PHE A 201 15.40 -17.26 5.70
CA PHE A 201 14.01 -17.68 5.97
C PHE A 201 13.93 -19.06 6.61
N ARG A 202 15.07 -19.74 6.83
CA ARG A 202 15.17 -21.08 7.40
C ARG A 202 14.36 -21.27 8.69
N SER A 203 14.40 -20.28 9.59
CA SER A 203 13.73 -20.31 10.90
C SER A 203 12.20 -20.41 10.82
N PHE A 204 11.59 -19.93 9.73
CA PHE A 204 10.15 -20.03 9.51
C PHE A 204 9.69 -21.41 9.07
N TYR A 205 10.59 -22.21 8.49
CA TYR A 205 10.21 -23.40 7.73
C TYR A 205 10.79 -24.68 8.30
N GLU A 206 12.07 -24.68 8.66
CA GLU A 206 12.80 -25.92 8.94
C GLU A 206 12.13 -26.74 10.06
N ASN A 207 11.71 -26.08 11.13
CA ASN A 207 11.08 -26.76 12.26
C ASN A 207 9.70 -27.32 11.87
N GLN A 208 8.85 -26.53 11.20
CA GLN A 208 7.55 -27.01 10.72
C GLN A 208 7.69 -28.15 9.72
N VAL A 209 8.64 -28.08 8.79
CA VAL A 209 8.88 -29.15 7.81
C VAL A 209 9.39 -30.41 8.52
N ARG A 210 10.38 -30.29 9.43
CA ARG A 210 10.88 -31.44 10.20
C ARG A 210 9.76 -32.08 11.03
N GLN A 211 8.92 -31.27 11.67
CA GLN A 211 7.76 -31.76 12.41
C GLN A 211 6.76 -32.46 11.48
N ALA A 212 6.41 -31.85 10.34
CA ALA A 212 5.50 -32.45 9.36
C ALA A 212 6.02 -33.77 8.78
N LEU A 213 7.33 -33.90 8.58
CA LEU A 213 7.99 -35.14 8.16
C LEU A 213 8.04 -36.18 9.30
N GLN A 214 8.26 -35.76 10.54
CA GLN A 214 8.28 -36.65 11.72
C GLN A 214 6.90 -37.20 12.07
N ASP A 215 5.87 -36.35 12.04
CA ASP A 215 4.46 -36.73 12.19
C ASP A 215 4.06 -37.80 11.16
N PHE A 216 4.80 -37.88 10.04
CA PHE A 216 4.61 -38.82 8.97
C PHE A 216 5.37 -40.14 9.05
N ASN A 217 6.48 -40.23 9.80
CA ASN A 217 7.32 -41.44 9.84
C ASN A 217 6.59 -42.70 10.40
N HIS A 218 5.30 -42.61 10.71
CA HIS A 218 4.40 -43.74 10.97
C HIS A 218 3.72 -44.32 9.71
N GLY A 219 3.96 -43.76 8.51
CA GLY A 219 3.62 -44.34 7.20
C GLY A 219 4.54 -43.82 6.09
N GLU A 220 5.08 -44.69 5.23
CA GLU A 220 6.05 -44.32 4.18
C GLU A 220 5.51 -43.25 3.20
N LEU A 221 5.88 -41.98 3.41
CA LEU A 221 5.63 -40.91 2.43
C LEU A 221 6.73 -40.92 1.37
N ASP A 222 6.38 -41.42 0.19
CA ASP A 222 7.24 -41.33 -0.98
C ASP A 222 7.12 -39.94 -1.63
N LEU A 223 8.01 -39.03 -1.23
CA LEU A 223 8.06 -37.66 -1.74
C LEU A 223 8.38 -37.57 -3.23
N SER A 224 8.89 -38.64 -3.86
CA SER A 224 9.07 -38.67 -5.32
C SER A 224 7.74 -38.58 -6.08
N LYS A 225 6.61 -38.86 -5.40
CA LYS A 225 5.25 -38.75 -5.97
C LYS A 225 4.66 -37.35 -5.88
N VAL A 226 5.31 -36.41 -5.19
CA VAL A 226 4.84 -35.03 -5.12
C VAL A 226 5.34 -34.26 -6.34
N GLU A 227 4.47 -34.15 -7.33
CA GLU A 227 4.68 -33.42 -8.58
C GLU A 227 3.74 -32.21 -8.64
N VAL A 228 4.28 -31.03 -8.95
CA VAL A 228 3.50 -29.79 -9.09
C VAL A 228 3.66 -29.25 -10.51
N PRO A 229 2.56 -28.94 -11.21
CA PRO A 229 2.64 -28.37 -12.55
C PRO A 229 3.32 -27.00 -12.55
N VAL A 230 4.15 -26.75 -13.56
CA VAL A 230 4.88 -25.48 -13.75
C VAL A 230 4.73 -25.05 -15.19
N THR A 231 4.43 -23.77 -15.40
CA THR A 231 4.51 -23.10 -16.70
C THR A 231 5.75 -22.22 -16.70
N VAL A 232 6.73 -22.55 -17.54
CA VAL A 232 7.96 -21.77 -17.71
C VAL A 232 7.83 -20.90 -18.95
N CYS A 233 7.81 -19.58 -18.79
CA CYS A 233 7.64 -18.62 -19.89
C CYS A 233 8.94 -17.86 -20.21
N TRP A 234 9.04 -17.39 -21.45
CA TRP A 234 10.04 -16.42 -21.90
C TRP A 234 9.45 -15.50 -22.98
N PHE A 235 10.17 -14.43 -23.31
CA PHE A 235 9.71 -13.39 -24.21
C PHE A 235 10.63 -13.31 -25.44
N PRO A 236 10.30 -13.97 -26.57
CA PRO A 236 11.13 -13.96 -27.77
C PRO A 236 11.43 -12.53 -28.27
N ASP A 237 10.41 -11.66 -28.25
CA ASP A 237 10.50 -10.28 -28.74
C ASP A 237 11.16 -9.32 -27.74
N GLN A 238 11.56 -9.80 -26.55
CA GLN A 238 12.28 -9.01 -25.54
C GLN A 238 13.73 -9.49 -25.42
N THR A 239 14.35 -9.74 -26.56
CA THR A 239 15.78 -10.02 -26.76
C THR A 239 16.41 -8.89 -27.58
N GLY A 240 17.71 -8.64 -27.42
CA GLY A 240 18.43 -7.63 -28.20
C GLY A 240 18.52 -6.23 -27.59
N GLU A 241 19.07 -5.30 -28.37
CA GLU A 241 19.32 -3.92 -27.94
C GLU A 241 18.00 -3.14 -27.79
N GLY A 242 17.77 -2.56 -26.60
CA GLY A 242 16.53 -1.81 -26.28
C GLY A 242 15.37 -2.66 -25.74
N ALA A 243 15.51 -3.98 -25.67
CA ALA A 243 14.50 -4.87 -25.09
C ALA A 243 14.35 -4.67 -23.57
N LYS A 244 13.14 -4.91 -23.04
CA LYS A 244 12.83 -4.71 -21.62
C LYS A 244 12.13 -5.92 -20.98
N PRO A 245 12.80 -7.09 -20.92
CA PRO A 245 12.18 -8.34 -20.45
C PRO A 245 11.66 -8.26 -19.00
N HIS A 246 12.32 -7.47 -18.14
CA HIS A 246 11.87 -7.24 -16.76
C HIS A 246 10.57 -6.43 -16.69
N GLU A 247 10.35 -5.46 -17.58
CA GLU A 247 9.08 -4.71 -17.65
C GLU A 247 7.94 -5.60 -18.17
N ALA A 248 8.21 -6.41 -19.20
CA ALA A 248 7.26 -7.39 -19.73
C ALA A 248 6.82 -8.41 -18.67
N ALA A 249 7.75 -8.91 -17.84
CA ALA A 249 7.42 -9.78 -16.72
C ALA A 249 6.52 -9.13 -15.67
N ARG A 250 6.72 -7.83 -15.35
CA ARG A 250 5.86 -7.12 -14.40
C ARG A 250 4.42 -7.01 -14.92
N LYS A 251 4.25 -6.72 -16.20
CA LYS A 251 2.93 -6.68 -16.83
C LYS A 251 2.24 -8.04 -16.76
N LEU A 252 2.94 -9.11 -17.16
CA LEU A 252 2.40 -10.46 -17.09
C LEU A 252 1.99 -10.86 -15.67
N PHE A 253 2.78 -10.47 -14.65
CA PHE A 253 2.44 -10.70 -13.25
C PHE A 253 1.12 -10.04 -12.85
N VAL A 254 0.90 -8.78 -13.24
CA VAL A 254 -0.36 -8.07 -12.96
C VAL A 254 -1.54 -8.77 -13.65
N ASP A 255 -1.37 -9.13 -14.91
CA ASP A 255 -2.43 -9.78 -15.71
C ASP A 255 -2.86 -11.13 -15.10
N VAL A 256 -1.90 -11.95 -14.65
CA VAL A 256 -2.20 -13.25 -14.01
C VAL A 256 -2.91 -13.10 -12.65
N ASN A 257 -2.60 -12.05 -11.88
CA ASN A 257 -3.15 -11.87 -10.54
C ASN A 257 -4.48 -11.10 -10.51
N LYS A 258 -4.86 -10.40 -11.58
CA LYS A 258 -6.10 -9.60 -11.60
C LYS A 258 -7.38 -10.46 -11.60
N GLU A 259 -7.28 -11.69 -12.08
CA GLU A 259 -8.43 -12.59 -12.33
C GLU A 259 -8.65 -13.68 -11.24
N ALA A 260 -7.76 -13.83 -10.26
CA ALA A 260 -7.85 -14.86 -9.21
C ALA A 260 -7.71 -14.28 -7.80
N ARG A 261 -8.84 -14.21 -7.06
CA ARG A 261 -9.02 -13.56 -5.74
C ARG A 261 -8.68 -12.05 -5.81
N PRO A 262 -9.66 -11.14 -5.63
CA PRO A 262 -9.40 -9.71 -5.83
C PRO A 262 -8.29 -9.25 -4.87
N PRO A 263 -7.20 -8.65 -5.40
CA PRO A 263 -6.13 -8.12 -4.57
C PRO A 263 -6.66 -7.06 -3.60
N SER A 264 -6.04 -6.91 -2.43
CA SER A 264 -6.41 -5.84 -1.49
C SER A 264 -6.27 -4.47 -2.14
N GLU A 265 -7.03 -3.48 -1.66
CA GLU A 265 -6.96 -2.10 -2.19
C GLU A 265 -5.52 -1.56 -2.13
N SER A 266 -4.83 -1.74 -0.99
CA SER A 266 -3.41 -1.41 -0.84
C SER A 266 -2.57 -2.02 -1.96
N ARG A 267 -2.80 -3.30 -2.31
CA ARG A 267 -2.05 -4.00 -3.37
C ARG A 267 -2.42 -3.51 -4.78
N ILE A 268 -3.66 -3.11 -5.02
CA ILE A 268 -4.10 -2.48 -6.28
C ILE A 268 -3.41 -1.14 -6.46
N ILE A 269 -3.43 -0.27 -5.45
CA ILE A 269 -2.77 1.05 -5.49
C ILE A 269 -1.28 0.88 -5.80
N LEU A 270 -0.69 -0.19 -5.30
CA LEU A 270 0.74 -0.45 -5.40
C LEU A 270 1.20 -1.17 -6.66
N LEU A 271 0.32 -1.83 -7.39
CA LEU A 271 0.70 -2.61 -8.59
C LEU A 271 0.03 -2.10 -9.87
N SER A 272 -1.05 -1.34 -9.76
CA SER A 272 -1.84 -0.93 -10.92
C SER A 272 -1.28 0.33 -11.58
N ASP A 273 -0.73 0.20 -12.79
CA ASP A 273 -0.45 1.32 -13.69
C ASP A 273 -1.69 1.76 -14.50
N ALA A 274 -2.85 1.15 -14.28
CA ALA A 274 -4.07 1.45 -15.04
C ALA A 274 -4.73 2.78 -14.64
N GLU A 275 -4.39 3.30 -13.47
CA GLU A 275 -4.94 4.55 -12.96
C GLU A 275 -3.83 5.52 -12.57
N LEU A 276 -3.88 6.72 -13.13
CA LEU A 276 -2.93 7.79 -12.84
C LEU A 276 -2.91 8.14 -11.35
N SER A 277 -4.06 8.11 -10.66
CA SER A 277 -4.12 8.31 -9.20
C SER A 277 -3.23 7.34 -8.43
N ASN A 278 -3.13 6.08 -8.90
CA ASN A 278 -2.28 5.06 -8.27
C ASN A 278 -0.81 5.32 -8.59
N VAL A 279 -0.51 5.73 -9.83
CA VAL A 279 0.84 6.18 -10.24
C VAL A 279 1.32 7.34 -9.34
N LEU A 280 0.50 8.38 -9.16
CA LEU A 280 0.83 9.53 -8.30
C LEU A 280 0.96 9.14 -6.83
N THR A 281 0.10 8.25 -6.33
CA THR A 281 0.19 7.74 -4.95
C THR A 281 1.47 6.96 -4.73
N ARG A 282 1.85 6.08 -5.66
CA ARG A 282 3.16 5.39 -5.62
C ARG A 282 4.31 6.38 -5.68
N ARG A 283 4.19 7.44 -6.48
CA ARG A 283 5.24 8.47 -6.54
C ARG A 283 5.52 9.10 -5.19
N LEU A 284 4.50 9.34 -4.35
CA LEU A 284 4.71 9.78 -2.96
C LEU A 284 5.60 8.81 -2.17
N LEU A 285 5.34 7.49 -2.27
CA LEU A 285 6.14 6.47 -1.58
C LEU A 285 7.58 6.41 -2.11
N SER A 286 7.78 6.56 -3.42
CA SER A 286 9.10 6.63 -4.04
C SER A 286 9.90 7.83 -3.54
N GLU A 287 9.27 9.01 -3.40
CA GLU A 287 9.92 10.20 -2.83
C GLU A 287 10.31 10.00 -1.35
N LEU A 288 9.47 9.35 -0.55
CA LEU A 288 9.79 9.02 0.84
C LEU A 288 10.94 8.02 0.98
N ARG A 289 11.13 7.17 -0.04
CA ARG A 289 12.22 6.19 -0.07
C ARG A 289 13.54 6.78 -0.54
N ASN A 290 13.50 7.60 -1.59
CA ASN A 290 14.67 8.13 -2.27
C ASN A 290 15.16 9.47 -1.70
N GLY A 291 14.44 10.05 -0.73
CA GLY A 291 14.78 11.33 -0.10
C GLY A 291 16.18 11.31 0.51
N GLN A 292 17.15 11.89 -0.20
CA GLN A 292 18.56 11.93 0.21
C GLN A 292 18.84 12.85 1.40
N ASP A 293 17.91 13.76 1.73
CA ASP A 293 18.10 14.80 2.74
C ASP A 293 17.46 14.48 4.12
N GLU A 294 16.96 13.25 4.34
CA GLU A 294 16.20 12.87 5.58
C GLU A 294 15.07 13.86 5.95
N SER A 295 14.63 14.68 4.99
CA SER A 295 13.77 15.84 5.24
C SER A 295 12.28 15.48 5.29
N TYR A 296 11.93 14.27 4.87
CA TYR A 296 10.58 13.70 4.95
C TYR A 296 10.50 12.59 5.99
N LEU A 297 9.27 12.21 6.35
CA LEU A 297 9.07 11.02 7.19
C LEU A 297 9.71 9.80 6.52
N PRO A 298 10.31 8.90 7.30
CA PRO A 298 10.89 7.69 6.72
C PRO A 298 9.78 6.79 6.16
N LEU A 299 10.09 6.00 5.12
CA LEU A 299 9.13 5.07 4.53
C LEU A 299 8.55 4.08 5.56
N TYR A 300 9.34 3.68 6.57
CA TYR A 300 8.88 2.79 7.66
C TYR A 300 7.89 3.46 8.64
N ALA A 301 7.62 4.76 8.49
CA ALA A 301 6.52 5.46 9.17
C ALA A 301 5.21 5.42 8.35
N VAL A 302 5.20 4.74 7.21
CA VAL A 302 4.02 4.53 6.35
C VAL A 302 3.66 3.05 6.28
N GLU A 303 2.41 2.73 6.59
CA GLU A 303 1.84 1.39 6.39
C GLU A 303 1.31 1.25 4.95
N TYR A 304 2.04 0.54 4.09
CA TYR A 304 1.64 0.28 2.71
C TYR A 304 1.34 -1.21 2.45
N ASP A 305 1.66 -2.09 3.39
CA ASP A 305 1.59 -3.54 3.28
C ASP A 305 0.37 -4.15 4.01
N ASN A 306 -0.54 -3.33 4.52
CA ASN A 306 -1.69 -3.82 5.27
C ASN A 306 -2.73 -4.45 4.32
N PRO A 307 -3.12 -5.72 4.54
CA PRO A 307 -4.16 -6.38 3.74
C PRO A 307 -5.55 -5.80 3.98
N GLU A 308 -5.79 -5.16 5.12
CA GLU A 308 -7.08 -4.59 5.51
C GLU A 308 -7.17 -3.08 5.25
N VAL A 309 -8.37 -2.62 4.90
CA VAL A 309 -8.65 -1.19 4.73
C VAL A 309 -9.07 -0.60 6.07
N ASN A 310 -8.17 0.11 6.72
CA ASN A 310 -8.49 0.86 7.93
C ASN A 310 -9.11 2.23 7.62
N SER A 311 -10.28 2.51 8.17
CA SER A 311 -11.04 3.74 7.91
C SER A 311 -10.66 4.95 8.80
N SER A 312 -9.97 4.72 9.91
CA SER A 312 -9.75 5.75 10.96
C SER A 312 -8.30 5.98 11.35
N ARG A 313 -7.47 4.94 11.47
CA ARG A 313 -6.04 5.02 11.82
C ARG A 313 -5.28 3.82 11.24
N PRO A 314 -3.96 3.91 11.07
CA PRO A 314 -3.15 2.73 10.74
C PRO A 314 -3.25 1.65 11.82
N ALA A 315 -3.06 0.38 11.44
CA ALA A 315 -3.13 -0.74 12.38
C ALA A 315 -1.83 -0.93 13.15
N ARG A 316 -0.68 -0.69 12.52
CA ARG A 316 0.63 -0.77 13.17
C ARG A 316 0.88 0.45 14.07
N TRP A 317 1.20 0.23 15.35
CA TRP A 317 1.41 1.30 16.34
C TRP A 317 2.59 2.24 16.00
N SER A 318 3.57 1.73 15.25
CA SER A 318 4.78 2.46 14.89
C SER A 318 4.56 3.42 13.73
N VAL A 319 3.56 3.21 12.88
CA VAL A 319 3.38 4.07 11.69
C VAL A 319 2.57 5.32 12.01
N LEU A 320 2.77 6.34 11.19
CA LEU A 320 2.00 7.58 11.26
C LEU A 320 0.78 7.53 10.33
N THR A 321 0.99 7.04 9.12
CA THR A 321 0.01 7.09 8.02
C THR A 321 0.00 5.78 7.24
N ASN A 322 -0.92 5.65 6.29
CA ASN A 322 -1.01 4.49 5.43
C ASN A 322 -1.26 4.87 3.96
N ILE A 323 -1.11 3.89 3.08
CA ILE A 323 -1.27 4.12 1.63
C ILE A 323 -2.68 4.58 1.24
N ASN A 324 -3.71 4.07 1.90
CA ASN A 324 -5.10 4.44 1.61
C ASN A 324 -5.35 5.93 1.94
N LEU A 325 -4.69 6.46 2.97
CA LEU A 325 -4.71 7.88 3.26
C LEU A 325 -3.96 8.69 2.20
N LEU A 326 -2.76 8.26 1.80
CA LEU A 326 -2.00 8.94 0.74
C LEU A 326 -2.81 8.97 -0.57
N LYS A 327 -3.45 7.85 -0.94
CA LYS A 327 -4.39 7.82 -2.07
C LYS A 327 -5.55 8.79 -1.86
N SER A 328 -6.15 8.81 -0.68
CA SER A 328 -7.21 9.78 -0.35
C SER A 328 -6.74 11.23 -0.50
N THR A 329 -5.48 11.56 -0.18
CA THR A 329 -4.96 12.92 -0.40
C THR A 329 -4.86 13.25 -1.89
N VAL A 330 -4.35 12.32 -2.71
CA VAL A 330 -4.27 12.48 -4.17
C VAL A 330 -5.68 12.61 -4.77
N ASP A 331 -6.59 11.72 -4.39
CA ASP A 331 -7.96 11.69 -4.92
C ASP A 331 -8.76 12.94 -4.54
N ARG A 332 -8.49 13.57 -3.38
CA ARG A 332 -9.22 14.77 -2.94
C ARG A 332 -8.59 16.07 -3.42
N CYS A 333 -7.27 16.14 -3.49
CA CYS A 333 -6.56 17.37 -3.88
C CYS A 333 -6.32 17.48 -5.38
N ILE A 334 -6.19 16.35 -6.09
CA ILE A 334 -5.83 16.31 -7.52
C ILE A 334 -7.01 15.88 -8.38
N PHE A 335 -7.69 14.79 -8.01
CA PHE A 335 -8.84 14.25 -8.77
C PHE A 335 -10.20 14.58 -8.15
N GLY A 336 -10.23 15.42 -7.12
CA GLY A 336 -11.47 15.75 -6.42
C GLY A 336 -12.29 16.78 -7.20
N PRO A 337 -13.63 16.79 -7.10
CA PRO A 337 -14.41 17.95 -7.51
C PRO A 337 -13.84 19.26 -6.91
N PRO A 338 -13.74 20.36 -7.68
CA PRO A 338 -13.18 21.64 -7.20
C PRO A 338 -13.83 22.13 -5.90
N LYS A 339 -15.14 21.88 -5.76
CA LYS A 339 -15.93 22.20 -4.55
C LYS A 339 -15.35 21.59 -3.28
N TYR A 340 -14.67 20.45 -3.33
CA TYR A 340 -14.05 19.86 -2.14
C TYR A 340 -12.91 20.70 -1.57
N LEU A 341 -12.27 21.57 -2.35
CA LEU A 341 -11.24 22.49 -1.87
C LEU A 341 -11.77 23.92 -1.70
N LYS A 342 -12.78 24.33 -2.48
CA LYS A 342 -13.34 25.69 -2.40
C LYS A 342 -14.37 25.85 -1.28
N ASP A 343 -15.17 24.83 -1.03
CA ASP A 343 -16.18 24.83 0.03
C ASP A 343 -15.68 24.01 1.23
N VAL A 344 -15.27 24.72 2.27
CA VAL A 344 -14.80 24.14 3.53
C VAL A 344 -15.91 23.48 4.35
N THR A 345 -17.18 23.68 3.97
CA THR A 345 -18.33 23.09 4.65
C THR A 345 -18.80 21.78 4.00
N LEU A 346 -18.31 21.47 2.81
CA LEU A 346 -18.78 20.33 2.03
C LEU A 346 -18.27 19.00 2.62
N ARG A 347 -19.22 18.16 3.04
CA ARG A 347 -18.94 16.78 3.44
C ARG A 347 -18.72 15.90 2.21
N PHE A 348 -17.84 14.91 2.35
CA PHE A 348 -17.58 13.95 1.28
C PHE A 348 -18.75 12.99 1.11
N GLY A 349 -19.30 12.94 -0.10
CA GLY A 349 -20.41 12.07 -0.46
C GLY A 349 -20.71 12.13 -1.95
N GLY A 350 -21.42 11.10 -2.44
CA GLY A 350 -21.74 10.90 -3.85
C GLY A 350 -20.56 10.37 -4.68
N ARG A 351 -20.88 9.81 -5.86
CA ARG A 351 -19.88 9.39 -6.85
C ARG A 351 -19.55 10.61 -7.74
N PRO A 352 -18.32 11.14 -7.70
CA PRO A 352 -17.92 12.24 -8.58
C PRO A 352 -18.03 11.86 -10.06
N SER A 353 -18.26 12.85 -10.92
CA SER A 353 -18.21 12.64 -12.38
C SER A 353 -16.76 12.45 -12.82
N PRO A 354 -16.38 11.33 -13.47
CA PRO A 354 -15.01 11.11 -13.95
C PRO A 354 -14.50 12.28 -14.81
N THR A 355 -15.37 12.84 -15.66
CA THR A 355 -15.03 13.99 -16.50
C THR A 355 -14.66 15.24 -15.69
N GLU A 356 -15.35 15.50 -14.58
CA GLU A 356 -15.04 16.62 -13.67
C GLU A 356 -13.72 16.37 -12.94
N GLN A 357 -13.47 15.13 -12.51
CA GLN A 357 -12.23 14.73 -11.85
C GLN A 357 -11.02 14.90 -12.77
N ASP A 358 -11.14 14.44 -14.01
CA ASP A 358 -10.07 14.56 -15.00
C ASP A 358 -9.81 16.02 -15.36
N ALA A 359 -10.87 16.82 -15.53
CA ALA A 359 -10.75 18.26 -15.76
C ALA A 359 -10.03 18.97 -14.62
N PHE A 360 -10.36 18.62 -13.38
CA PHE A 360 -9.72 19.20 -12.21
C PHE A 360 -8.26 18.77 -12.10
N MET A 361 -7.93 17.49 -12.30
CA MET A 361 -6.55 17.02 -12.32
C MET A 361 -5.71 17.78 -13.34
N ARG A 362 -6.24 18.00 -14.55
CA ARG A 362 -5.56 18.77 -15.59
C ARG A 362 -5.25 20.20 -15.14
N GLU A 363 -6.15 20.83 -14.38
CA GLU A 363 -5.96 22.14 -13.79
C GLU A 363 -4.94 22.10 -12.64
N GLN A 364 -5.02 21.11 -11.75
CA GLN A 364 -4.16 20.99 -10.57
C GLN A 364 -2.71 20.72 -10.92
N LEU A 365 -2.45 20.00 -12.02
CA LEU A 365 -1.11 19.70 -12.53
C LEU A 365 -0.67 20.64 -13.66
N GLU A 366 -1.49 21.63 -14.01
CA GLU A 366 -1.25 22.57 -15.10
C GLU A 366 -0.77 21.89 -16.39
N LEU A 367 -1.47 20.85 -16.85
CA LEU A 367 -1.04 20.06 -18.03
C LEU A 367 -0.92 20.91 -19.30
N THR A 368 -1.58 22.07 -19.33
CA THR A 368 -1.46 23.05 -20.40
C THR A 368 -0.03 23.54 -20.63
N SER A 369 0.79 23.54 -19.58
CA SER A 369 2.21 23.89 -19.62
C SER A 369 3.13 22.71 -19.98
N LEU A 370 2.65 21.47 -19.78
CA LEU A 370 3.43 20.25 -20.00
C LEU A 370 3.30 19.73 -21.43
N PHE A 371 2.10 19.78 -21.98
CA PHE A 371 1.80 19.17 -23.29
C PHE A 371 1.18 20.18 -24.25
N PRO A 372 1.49 20.08 -25.56
CA PRO A 372 0.73 20.78 -26.59
C PRO A 372 -0.72 20.27 -26.62
N ALA A 373 -1.60 20.93 -27.39
CA ALA A 373 -3.01 20.53 -27.47
C ALA A 373 -3.19 19.09 -28.00
N GLN A 374 -2.32 18.66 -28.91
CA GLN A 374 -2.27 17.31 -29.46
C GLN A 374 -0.81 16.86 -29.61
N PHE A 375 -0.53 15.59 -29.33
CA PHE A 375 0.79 14.95 -29.50
C PHE A 375 0.65 13.45 -29.70
N GLU A 376 1.74 12.78 -30.05
CA GLU A 376 1.81 11.33 -30.21
C GLU A 376 2.64 10.69 -29.10
N ASP A 377 2.20 9.54 -28.59
CA ASP A 377 2.92 8.71 -27.64
C ASP A 377 2.66 7.23 -27.95
N GLY A 378 3.72 6.43 -28.11
CA GLY A 378 3.60 4.99 -28.38
C GLY A 378 2.80 4.63 -29.66
N GLY A 379 2.74 5.52 -30.66
CA GLY A 379 1.97 5.32 -31.89
C GLY A 379 0.49 5.69 -31.80
N PHE A 380 0.04 6.26 -30.68
CA PHE A 380 -1.31 6.78 -30.47
C PHE A 380 -1.32 8.31 -30.41
N SER A 381 -2.35 8.94 -31.00
CA SER A 381 -2.55 10.38 -30.92
C SER A 381 -3.41 10.73 -29.69
N TYR A 382 -2.90 11.61 -28.83
CA TYR A 382 -3.57 12.06 -27.62
C TYR A 382 -4.01 13.52 -27.74
N GLN A 383 -5.20 13.82 -27.22
CA GLN A 383 -5.66 15.18 -27.00
C GLN A 383 -5.51 15.53 -25.52
N ARG A 384 -4.84 16.65 -25.22
CA ARG A 384 -4.50 17.04 -23.84
C ARG A 384 -5.74 17.18 -22.93
N ASP A 385 -6.85 17.63 -23.48
CA ASP A 385 -8.13 17.81 -22.78
C ASP A 385 -8.87 16.49 -22.50
N ARG A 386 -8.42 15.38 -23.09
CA ARG A 386 -8.93 14.02 -22.82
C ARG A 386 -8.08 13.23 -21.83
N ILE A 387 -6.88 13.72 -21.49
CA ILE A 387 -6.01 13.06 -20.51
C ILE A 387 -6.72 13.01 -19.16
N GLY A 388 -6.91 11.81 -18.62
CA GLY A 388 -7.65 11.55 -17.40
C GLY A 388 -7.05 10.42 -16.56
N ASN A 389 -7.77 10.00 -15.53
CA ASN A 389 -7.28 8.98 -14.59
C ASN A 389 -7.04 7.62 -15.26
N SER A 390 -7.92 7.21 -16.19
CA SER A 390 -7.84 5.91 -16.86
C SER A 390 -7.37 6.00 -18.32
N GLU A 391 -7.27 7.21 -18.88
CA GLU A 391 -6.85 7.45 -20.26
C GLU A 391 -5.73 8.49 -20.27
N PHE A 392 -4.48 8.03 -20.27
CA PHE A 392 -3.30 8.90 -20.28
C PHE A 392 -2.14 8.28 -21.09
N PRO A 393 -1.23 9.10 -21.63
CA PRO A 393 -0.05 8.63 -22.39
C PRO A 393 0.92 7.87 -21.48
N ILE A 394 1.03 6.55 -21.67
CA ILE A 394 1.85 5.69 -20.80
C ILE A 394 3.34 6.06 -20.89
N GLY A 395 3.84 6.40 -22.09
CA GLY A 395 5.23 6.82 -22.29
C GLY A 395 5.55 8.20 -21.70
N GLN A 396 4.53 8.98 -21.34
CA GLN A 396 4.66 10.29 -20.68
C GLN A 396 4.17 10.28 -19.22
N ALA A 397 3.84 9.11 -18.66
CA ALA A 397 3.35 8.99 -17.29
C ALA A 397 4.37 9.56 -16.28
N ASP A 398 5.67 9.33 -16.51
CA ASP A 398 6.74 9.88 -15.69
C ASP A 398 6.78 11.41 -15.72
N THR A 399 6.50 12.05 -16.87
CA THR A 399 6.45 13.52 -16.97
C THR A 399 5.33 14.10 -16.10
N ILE A 400 4.15 13.45 -16.08
CA ILE A 400 3.03 13.86 -15.22
C ILE A 400 3.37 13.60 -13.75
N SER A 401 3.95 12.44 -13.47
CA SER A 401 4.38 12.01 -12.13
C SER A 401 5.45 12.94 -11.54
N ASP A 402 6.41 13.38 -12.36
CA ASP A 402 7.46 14.32 -11.98
C ASP A 402 6.89 15.72 -11.70
N ARG A 403 5.98 16.22 -12.54
CA ARG A 403 5.25 17.47 -12.25
C ARG A 403 4.53 17.39 -10.92
N PHE A 404 3.84 16.28 -10.65
CA PHE A 404 3.20 16.05 -9.37
C PHE A 404 4.23 16.03 -8.23
N ALA A 405 5.30 15.24 -8.34
CA ALA A 405 6.34 15.14 -7.32
C ALA A 405 6.99 16.49 -6.98
N GLU A 406 7.29 17.31 -8.00
CA GLU A 406 7.88 18.64 -7.85
C GLU A 406 6.95 19.65 -7.16
N THR A 407 5.63 19.43 -7.23
CA THR A 407 4.61 20.39 -6.78
C THR A 407 3.76 19.84 -5.64
N TRP A 408 2.62 19.23 -5.95
CA TRP A 408 1.67 18.69 -4.98
C TRP A 408 2.27 17.57 -4.13
N GLY A 409 3.02 16.65 -4.74
CA GLY A 409 3.70 15.57 -4.04
C GLY A 409 4.62 16.12 -2.95
N ARG A 410 5.51 17.04 -3.32
CA ARG A 410 6.37 17.77 -2.37
C ARG A 410 5.58 18.53 -1.32
N GLY A 411 4.50 19.22 -1.68
CA GLY A 411 3.65 19.94 -0.73
C GLY A 411 2.98 19.01 0.30
N ILE A 412 2.40 17.90 -0.15
CA ILE A 412 1.75 16.88 0.69
C ILE A 412 2.77 16.26 1.65
N LEU A 413 3.92 15.82 1.14
CA LEU A 413 4.97 15.22 1.98
C LEU A 413 5.55 16.24 2.97
N THR A 414 5.69 17.50 2.57
CA THR A 414 6.16 18.58 3.46
C THR A 414 5.23 18.73 4.67
N VAL A 415 3.91 18.84 4.46
CA VAL A 415 2.97 19.03 5.57
C VAL A 415 2.86 17.78 6.44
N LEU A 416 2.90 16.58 5.85
CA LEU A 416 2.84 15.30 6.59
C LEU A 416 4.15 14.92 7.28
N SER A 417 5.28 15.52 6.92
CA SER A 417 6.59 15.22 7.53
C SER A 417 7.03 16.26 8.55
N LYS A 418 6.81 17.54 8.26
CA LYS A 418 7.48 18.65 8.96
C LYS A 418 6.58 19.34 9.99
N THR A 419 5.28 19.10 9.97
CA THR A 419 4.37 19.59 11.01
C THR A 419 4.71 18.91 12.34
N ALA A 420 4.84 19.69 13.42
CA ALA A 420 5.48 19.30 14.69
C ALA A 420 5.11 17.91 15.25
N PRO A 421 3.82 17.52 15.40
CA PRO A 421 3.46 16.18 15.85
C PRO A 421 3.99 15.07 14.93
N TYR A 422 3.98 15.28 13.61
CA TYR A 422 4.42 14.28 12.65
C TYR A 422 5.95 14.18 12.59
N ALA A 423 6.63 15.31 12.62
CA ALA A 423 8.09 15.38 12.73
C ALA A 423 8.59 14.69 14.02
N ALA A 424 7.90 14.92 15.15
CA ALA A 424 8.26 14.29 16.42
C ALA A 424 8.03 12.78 16.43
N HIS A 425 6.95 12.28 15.82
CA HIS A 425 6.71 10.84 15.65
C HIS A 425 7.79 10.20 14.79
N ALA A 426 8.14 10.81 13.64
CA ALA A 426 9.21 10.33 12.77
C ALA A 426 10.56 10.27 13.50
N LYS A 427 10.93 11.36 14.19
CA LYS A 427 12.16 11.42 15.01
C LYS A 427 12.22 10.33 16.07
N ALA A 428 11.10 10.05 16.73
CA ALA A 428 11.03 8.99 17.74
C ALA A 428 11.19 7.58 17.15
N LEU A 429 10.71 7.34 15.93
CA LEU A 429 10.93 6.08 15.23
C LEU A 429 12.37 5.91 14.79
N THR A 430 13.00 6.97 14.28
CA THR A 430 14.42 6.95 13.90
C THR A 430 15.28 6.67 15.13
N LEU A 431 15.00 7.34 16.26
CA LEU A 431 15.69 7.04 17.52
C LEU A 431 15.47 5.60 17.98
N LEU A 432 14.23 5.08 17.89
CA LEU A 432 13.95 3.69 18.21
C LEU A 432 14.75 2.72 17.34
N LYS A 433 14.88 3.02 16.05
CA LYS A 433 15.65 2.22 15.09
C LYS A 433 17.13 2.22 15.45
N ASP A 434 17.70 3.40 15.69
CA ASP A 434 19.13 3.57 15.94
C ASP A 434 19.56 2.97 17.29
N ASP A 435 18.70 3.04 18.31
CA ASP A 435 18.93 2.45 19.64
C ASP A 435 18.66 0.94 19.68
N TRP A 436 18.16 0.33 18.59
CA TRP A 436 17.83 -1.08 18.57
C TRP A 436 19.07 -1.94 18.28
N HIS A 437 19.73 -2.40 19.35
CA HIS A 437 20.79 -3.40 19.24
C HIS A 437 20.23 -4.79 18.90
N VAL A 438 20.85 -5.45 17.92
CA VAL A 438 20.39 -6.72 17.34
C VAL A 438 21.43 -7.81 17.57
N ASP A 439 21.39 -8.44 18.75
CA ASP A 439 22.35 -9.50 19.11
C ASP A 439 21.76 -10.93 19.00
N ASP A 440 20.45 -11.06 18.73
CA ASP A 440 19.71 -12.32 18.60
C ASP A 440 18.88 -12.33 17.31
N THR A 441 18.80 -13.51 16.68
CA THR A 441 17.90 -13.81 15.55
C THR A 441 16.45 -13.38 15.76
N GLY A 442 15.86 -13.57 16.95
CA GLY A 442 14.51 -13.10 17.26
C GLY A 442 14.38 -11.57 17.30
N LEU A 443 15.43 -10.89 17.78
CA LEU A 443 15.49 -9.42 17.79
C LEU A 443 15.70 -8.84 16.40
N THR A 444 16.43 -9.55 15.53
CA THR A 444 16.61 -9.18 14.12
C THR A 444 15.27 -9.22 13.40
N LEU A 445 14.50 -10.28 13.63
CA LEU A 445 13.19 -10.44 12.99
C LEU A 445 12.18 -9.39 13.45
N ALA A 446 12.20 -9.03 14.74
CA ALA A 446 11.36 -7.97 15.28
C ALA A 446 11.75 -6.57 14.74
N HIS A 447 13.04 -6.32 14.58
CA HIS A 447 13.54 -5.09 13.96
C HIS A 447 13.11 -4.99 12.50
N ASP A 448 13.31 -6.06 11.72
CA ASP A 448 12.95 -6.11 10.30
C ASP A 448 11.44 -6.00 10.08
N ALA A 449 10.61 -6.49 11.01
CA ALA A 449 9.16 -6.33 10.96
C ALA A 449 8.72 -4.86 10.98
N LEU A 450 9.47 -3.97 11.65
CA LEU A 450 9.14 -2.54 11.70
C LEU A 450 9.84 -1.74 10.60
N PHE A 451 11.12 -2.03 10.33
CA PHE A 451 11.98 -1.17 9.50
C PHE A 451 12.38 -1.79 8.16
N GLY A 452 12.29 -3.11 8.02
CA GLY A 452 12.69 -3.86 6.82
C GLY A 452 11.67 -3.84 5.68
N GLY A 453 10.48 -3.27 5.94
CA GLY A 453 9.45 -2.93 4.95
C GLY A 453 8.98 -4.13 4.14
N VAL A 454 8.03 -4.91 4.69
CA VAL A 454 7.25 -6.00 4.06
C VAL A 454 6.45 -6.71 5.16
N GLY A 455 5.40 -7.46 4.78
CA GLY A 455 4.37 -8.06 5.65
C GLY A 455 4.81 -8.98 6.80
N VAL A 456 6.11 -9.07 7.11
CA VAL A 456 6.67 -9.76 8.29
C VAL A 456 5.94 -9.34 9.57
N PHE A 457 5.58 -8.06 9.73
CA PHE A 457 4.80 -7.61 10.89
C PHE A 457 3.48 -8.39 11.02
N TRP A 458 2.74 -8.54 9.92
CA TRP A 458 1.46 -9.26 9.89
C TRP A 458 1.68 -10.75 10.14
N THR A 459 2.73 -11.33 9.55
CA THR A 459 3.13 -12.71 9.81
C THR A 459 3.42 -12.96 11.29
N LEU A 460 4.15 -12.06 11.96
CA LEU A 460 4.44 -12.16 13.40
C LEU A 460 3.16 -12.06 14.24
N ARG A 461 2.26 -11.13 13.89
CA ARG A 461 0.97 -10.94 14.56
C ARG A 461 0.12 -12.20 14.49
N ASP A 462 -0.15 -12.67 13.27
CA ASP A 462 -1.06 -13.77 13.00
C ASP A 462 -0.51 -15.08 13.62
N SER A 463 0.80 -15.29 13.55
CA SER A 463 1.47 -16.41 14.23
C SER A 463 1.32 -16.37 15.76
N TYR A 464 1.34 -15.17 16.35
CA TYR A 464 1.18 -14.99 17.79
C TYR A 464 -0.27 -15.19 18.24
N GLU A 465 -1.23 -14.69 17.48
CA GLU A 465 -2.67 -14.92 17.72
C GLU A 465 -2.98 -16.41 17.68
N HIS A 466 -2.51 -17.12 16.66
CA HIS A 466 -2.66 -18.57 16.57
C HIS A 466 -2.00 -19.33 17.74
N TYR A 467 -0.82 -18.89 18.19
CA TYR A 467 -0.18 -19.45 19.38
C TYR A 467 -1.01 -19.23 20.65
N GLN A 468 -1.64 -18.07 20.82
CA GLN A 468 -2.51 -17.80 21.96
C GLN A 468 -3.74 -18.70 21.96
N GLU A 469 -4.40 -18.86 20.82
CA GLU A 469 -5.55 -19.75 20.64
C GLU A 469 -5.20 -21.20 21.02
N ASN A 470 -4.07 -21.73 20.52
CA ASN A 470 -3.62 -23.09 20.82
C ASN A 470 -3.18 -23.27 22.28
N LYS A 471 -2.61 -22.23 22.90
CA LYS A 471 -2.28 -22.25 24.33
C LYS A 471 -3.54 -22.30 25.20
N THR A 472 -4.60 -21.58 24.81
CA THR A 472 -5.90 -21.65 25.50
C THR A 472 -6.59 -23.01 25.34
N LEU A 473 -6.31 -23.72 24.26
CA LEU A 473 -6.76 -25.11 24.01
C LEU A 473 -5.89 -26.18 24.71
N GLY A 474 -4.94 -25.79 25.56
CA GLY A 474 -4.19 -26.70 26.44
C GLY A 474 -2.99 -27.40 25.78
N THR A 475 -2.61 -27.03 24.55
CA THR A 475 -1.45 -27.62 23.87
C THR A 475 -0.15 -26.98 24.40
N ARG A 476 0.80 -27.79 24.90
CA ARG A 476 2.15 -27.32 25.30
C ARG A 476 2.99 -26.99 24.05
N ALA A 477 2.76 -25.83 23.44
CA ALA A 477 3.59 -25.33 22.35
C ALA A 477 4.83 -24.60 22.88
N THR A 478 6.03 -25.00 22.42
CA THR A 478 7.29 -24.29 22.68
C THR A 478 7.29 -22.94 21.97
N LYS A 479 7.85 -21.91 22.62
CA LYS A 479 7.95 -20.56 22.02
C LYS A 479 8.96 -20.58 20.87
N SER A 480 8.47 -20.45 19.64
CA SER A 480 9.32 -20.24 18.46
C SER A 480 9.95 -18.85 18.47
N ASP A 481 10.98 -18.63 17.66
CA ASP A 481 11.63 -17.33 17.55
C ASP A 481 10.69 -16.25 16.99
N VAL A 482 9.66 -16.63 16.23
CA VAL A 482 8.55 -15.77 15.78
C VAL A 482 7.73 -15.24 16.96
N ILE A 483 7.42 -16.09 17.94
CA ILE A 483 6.69 -15.69 19.15
C ILE A 483 7.55 -14.76 20.01
N LYS A 484 8.84 -15.09 20.17
CA LYS A 484 9.79 -14.21 20.88
C LYS A 484 9.95 -12.85 20.18
N ALA A 485 9.98 -12.84 18.84
CA ALA A 485 10.07 -11.61 18.05
C ALA A 485 8.84 -10.72 18.27
N TRP A 486 7.63 -11.29 18.28
CA TRP A 486 6.41 -10.51 18.57
C TRP A 486 6.38 -9.95 19.99
N GLU A 487 6.76 -10.76 20.99
CA GLU A 487 6.87 -10.30 22.38
C GLU A 487 7.90 -9.17 22.52
N ALA A 488 9.05 -9.29 21.86
CA ALA A 488 10.07 -8.23 21.80
C ALA A 488 9.55 -6.96 21.13
N LEU A 489 8.80 -7.10 20.03
CA LEU A 489 8.19 -5.97 19.32
C LEU A 489 7.21 -5.22 20.23
N ARG A 490 6.35 -5.94 20.96
CA ARG A 490 5.40 -5.34 21.92
C ARG A 490 6.11 -4.63 23.07
N ALA A 491 7.22 -5.16 23.56
CA ALA A 491 8.04 -4.49 24.58
C ALA A 491 8.65 -3.17 24.09
N ARG A 492 8.93 -3.04 22.78
CA ARG A 492 9.48 -1.82 22.17
C ARG A 492 8.44 -0.72 21.95
N GLU A 493 7.16 -1.04 21.95
CA GLU A 493 6.06 -0.05 21.85
C GLU A 493 6.13 0.98 22.99
N GLU A 494 6.38 0.55 24.23
CA GLU A 494 6.52 1.46 25.37
C GLU A 494 7.74 2.38 25.26
N SER A 495 8.85 1.85 24.73
CA SER A 495 10.06 2.64 24.46
C SER A 495 9.78 3.70 23.41
N PHE A 496 9.09 3.33 22.33
CA PHE A 496 8.68 4.26 21.29
C PHE A 496 7.79 5.38 21.82
N GLU A 497 6.78 5.06 22.63
CA GLU A 497 5.90 6.07 23.22
C GLU A 497 6.68 7.07 24.09
N THR A 498 7.70 6.59 24.81
CA THR A 498 8.60 7.42 25.61
C THR A 498 9.42 8.37 24.73
N TYR A 499 10.04 7.85 23.67
CA TYR A 499 10.78 8.66 22.70
C TYR A 499 9.88 9.70 22.02
N ARG A 500 8.64 9.33 21.70
CA ARG A 500 7.67 10.25 21.09
C ARG A 500 7.23 11.35 22.07
N ALA A 501 7.02 11.02 23.34
CA ALA A 501 6.74 12.02 24.37
C ALA A 501 7.93 12.98 24.56
N GLN A 502 9.16 12.47 24.56
CA GLN A 502 10.36 13.29 24.62
C GLN A 502 10.54 14.17 23.39
N ALA A 503 10.28 13.65 22.19
CA ALA A 503 10.43 14.40 20.94
C ALA A 503 9.35 15.49 20.79
N PHE A 504 8.12 15.23 21.22
CA PHE A 504 7.00 16.17 21.03
C PHE A 504 6.83 17.13 22.20
N LEU A 505 6.82 16.62 23.43
CA LEU A 505 6.53 17.37 24.66
C LEU A 505 7.78 17.67 25.50
N GLU A 506 8.98 17.33 25.01
CA GLU A 506 10.28 17.60 25.66
C GLU A 506 10.44 16.95 27.05
N SER A 507 9.65 15.90 27.35
CA SER A 507 9.69 15.20 28.63
C SER A 507 9.25 13.74 28.50
N GLY A 508 10.00 12.82 29.13
CA GLY A 508 9.67 11.40 29.24
C GLY A 508 8.97 10.99 30.53
N ARG A 509 8.46 11.95 31.33
CA ARG A 509 7.76 11.64 32.59
C ARG A 509 6.42 10.95 32.33
N ALA A 510 5.95 10.12 33.26
CA ALA A 510 4.70 9.36 33.13
C ALA A 510 3.46 10.24 32.82
N GLU A 511 3.34 11.41 33.44
CA GLU A 511 2.25 12.36 33.16
C GLU A 511 2.32 12.91 31.72
N THR A 512 3.53 13.24 31.24
CA THR A 512 3.78 13.70 29.87
C THR A 512 3.50 12.58 28.87
N LEU A 513 3.86 11.34 29.19
CA LEU A 513 3.57 10.17 28.37
C LEU A 513 2.06 10.01 28.14
N LYS A 514 1.26 10.13 29.21
CA LYS A 514 -0.21 10.08 29.12
C LYS A 514 -0.78 11.18 28.21
N LYS A 515 -0.29 12.41 28.36
CA LYS A 515 -0.67 13.56 27.50
C LYS A 515 -0.26 13.35 26.05
N SER A 516 0.94 12.81 25.80
CA SER A 516 1.42 12.45 24.47
C SER A 516 0.51 11.41 23.82
N LYS A 517 0.20 10.30 24.52
CA LYS A 517 -0.74 9.28 24.02
C LYS A 517 -2.10 9.88 23.67
N ALA A 518 -2.65 10.74 24.52
CA ALA A 518 -3.92 11.42 24.28
C ALA A 518 -3.89 12.31 23.02
N ALA A 519 -2.79 13.04 22.81
CA ALA A 519 -2.59 13.85 21.60
C ALA A 519 -2.47 12.99 20.33
N TYR A 520 -1.67 11.92 20.35
CA TYR A 520 -1.46 11.05 19.19
C TYR A 520 -2.66 10.14 18.89
N ALA A 521 -3.56 9.91 19.85
CA ALA A 521 -4.88 9.33 19.57
C ALA A 521 -5.73 10.19 18.62
N VAL A 522 -5.34 11.45 18.42
CA VAL A 522 -5.96 12.38 17.46
C VAL A 522 -5.05 12.58 16.24
N PHE A 523 -3.77 12.92 16.44
CA PHE A 523 -2.86 13.22 15.33
C PHE A 523 -2.62 12.03 14.39
N ASN A 524 -2.63 10.78 14.88
CA ASN A 524 -2.46 9.58 14.05
C ASN A 524 -3.75 9.12 13.34
N THR A 525 -4.80 9.93 13.36
CA THR A 525 -6.05 9.60 12.66
C THR A 525 -6.02 10.11 11.22
N HIS A 526 -6.64 9.34 10.33
CA HIS A 526 -6.85 9.72 8.93
C HIS A 526 -7.64 11.03 8.83
N ALA A 527 -8.64 11.22 9.70
CA ALA A 527 -9.40 12.46 9.77
C ALA A 527 -8.51 13.70 9.98
N CYS A 528 -7.60 13.64 10.97
CA CYS A 528 -6.71 14.74 11.31
C CYS A 528 -5.70 15.04 10.19
N GLN A 529 -5.06 14.01 9.66
CA GLN A 529 -4.05 14.12 8.61
C GLN A 529 -4.64 14.55 7.26
N LEU A 530 -5.77 13.97 6.83
CA LEU A 530 -6.45 14.41 5.62
C LEU A 530 -6.97 15.84 5.79
N GLY A 531 -7.47 16.20 6.98
CA GLY A 531 -7.87 17.58 7.30
C GLY A 531 -6.73 18.59 7.09
N LEU A 532 -5.50 18.26 7.51
CA LEU A 532 -4.31 19.08 7.31
C LEU A 532 -4.04 19.32 5.82
N VAL A 533 -4.02 18.25 5.02
CA VAL A 533 -3.75 18.30 3.58
C VAL A 533 -4.86 19.06 2.83
N LEU A 534 -6.11 18.92 3.28
CA LEU A 534 -7.22 19.68 2.73
C LEU A 534 -7.12 21.18 3.04
N VAL A 535 -6.52 21.60 4.17
CA VAL A 535 -6.21 23.02 4.40
C VAL A 535 -5.17 23.52 3.43
N LEU A 536 -4.10 22.76 3.18
CA LEU A 536 -3.14 23.07 2.12
C LEU A 536 -3.87 23.30 0.78
N GLY A 537 -4.73 22.38 0.39
CA GLY A 537 -5.46 22.51 -0.88
C GLY A 537 -6.47 23.66 -0.92
N SER A 538 -7.23 23.88 0.15
CA SER A 538 -8.24 24.94 0.21
C SER A 538 -7.59 26.32 0.19
N LEU A 539 -6.50 26.51 0.95
CA LEU A 539 -5.77 27.77 0.97
C LEU A 539 -4.96 28.01 -0.31
N TRP A 540 -4.49 26.95 -0.97
CA TRP A 540 -3.89 27.08 -2.30
C TRP A 540 -4.91 27.53 -3.35
N GLN A 541 -6.13 26.99 -3.34
CA GLN A 541 -7.22 27.46 -4.20
C GLN A 541 -7.55 28.93 -3.92
N LEU A 542 -7.66 29.31 -2.64
CA LEU A 542 -7.84 30.71 -2.27
C LEU A 542 -6.72 31.59 -2.83
N ARG A 543 -5.47 31.15 -2.73
CA ARG A 543 -4.31 31.88 -3.25
C ARG A 543 -4.36 32.06 -4.77
N LYS A 544 -4.75 31.02 -5.52
CA LYS A 544 -4.90 31.07 -7.00
C LYS A 544 -5.94 32.09 -7.45
N GLU A 545 -7.03 32.24 -6.68
CA GLU A 545 -8.14 33.14 -7.02
C GLU A 545 -7.87 34.62 -6.68
N GLN A 546 -6.81 34.91 -5.91
CA GLN A 546 -6.44 36.28 -5.58
C GLN A 546 -5.65 36.97 -6.71
N PRO A 547 -5.63 38.32 -6.75
CA PRO A 547 -4.85 39.08 -7.73
C PRO A 547 -3.40 38.60 -7.85
N GLY A 548 -2.92 38.52 -9.08
CA GLY A 548 -1.59 37.99 -9.41
C GLY A 548 -1.53 36.47 -9.57
N GLY A 549 -2.59 35.73 -9.22
CA GLY A 549 -2.63 34.26 -9.33
C GLY A 549 -1.50 33.57 -8.56
N ALA A 550 -1.32 32.28 -8.79
CA ALA A 550 -0.17 31.55 -8.26
C ALA A 550 0.36 30.54 -9.27
N ASP A 551 1.68 30.53 -9.44
CA ASP A 551 2.41 29.52 -10.20
C ASP A 551 2.47 28.23 -9.37
N ILE A 552 2.09 27.10 -9.96
CA ILE A 552 2.16 25.77 -9.32
C ILE A 552 3.54 25.46 -8.72
N LYS A 553 4.63 25.98 -9.30
CA LYS A 553 6.00 25.81 -8.78
C LYS A 553 6.22 26.46 -7.41
N ALA A 554 5.36 27.41 -7.02
CA ALA A 554 5.40 28.03 -5.70
C ALA A 554 4.70 27.20 -4.61
N LEU A 555 3.93 26.17 -4.97
CA LEU A 555 3.18 25.32 -4.04
C LEU A 555 4.07 24.67 -2.94
N PRO A 556 5.27 24.14 -3.24
CA PRO A 556 6.19 23.67 -2.20
C PRO A 556 6.56 24.74 -1.17
N ALA A 557 6.89 25.96 -1.62
CA ALA A 557 7.25 27.06 -0.73
C ALA A 557 6.04 27.55 0.09
N PHE A 558 4.85 27.49 -0.49
CA PHE A 558 3.60 27.76 0.21
C PHE A 558 3.34 26.72 1.31
N ALA A 559 3.52 25.42 1.02
CA ALA A 559 3.41 24.35 2.01
C ALA A 559 4.40 24.52 3.17
N GLU A 560 5.65 24.91 2.88
CA GLU A 560 6.64 25.24 3.92
C GLU A 560 6.21 26.44 4.79
N ALA A 561 5.59 27.46 4.21
CA ALA A 561 5.07 28.59 4.97
C ALA A 561 3.92 28.17 5.91
N LEU A 562 3.02 27.30 5.44
CA LEU A 562 1.96 26.73 6.28
C LEU A 562 2.53 25.91 7.45
N VAL A 563 3.52 25.03 7.18
CA VAL A 563 4.23 24.28 8.21
C VAL A 563 4.87 25.20 9.24
N LYS A 564 5.54 26.27 8.80
CA LYS A 564 6.11 27.27 9.73
C LYS A 564 5.03 27.89 10.60
N GLY A 565 3.89 28.29 10.01
CA GLY A 565 2.75 28.82 10.77
C GLY A 565 2.24 27.85 11.84
N TRP A 566 1.98 26.59 11.47
CA TRP A 566 1.54 25.56 12.42
C TRP A 566 2.59 25.26 13.49
N ASN A 567 3.86 25.19 13.13
CA ASN A 567 4.94 24.93 14.09
C ASN A 567 5.15 26.12 15.02
N THR A 568 5.00 27.36 14.55
CA THR A 568 4.96 28.55 15.40
C THR A 568 3.80 28.46 16.38
N TYR A 569 2.60 28.06 15.95
CA TYR A 569 1.47 27.83 16.85
C TYR A 569 1.80 26.79 17.94
N PHE A 570 2.37 25.64 17.58
CA PHE A 570 2.73 24.61 18.56
C PHE A 570 3.88 25.00 19.50
N ALA A 571 4.75 25.92 19.07
CA ALA A 571 5.85 26.42 19.87
C ALA A 571 5.44 27.53 20.86
N GLN A 572 4.25 28.10 20.73
CA GLN A 572 3.78 29.16 21.62
C GLN A 572 3.44 28.61 23.01
N ASP A 573 4.02 29.25 24.03
CA ASP A 573 3.88 29.07 25.48
C ASP A 573 4.52 27.81 26.10
N GLN A 574 5.60 28.04 26.88
CA GLN A 574 6.08 27.17 27.95
C GLN A 574 5.94 27.90 29.30
N GLY A 575 5.06 27.44 30.20
CA GLY A 575 4.89 28.04 31.53
C GLY A 575 3.48 27.88 32.12
N LYS A 576 2.92 28.95 32.72
CA LYS A 576 1.55 28.96 33.29
C LYS A 576 0.42 28.94 32.23
N ALA A 577 0.76 29.15 30.96
CA ALA A 577 -0.16 29.03 29.83
C ALA A 577 -0.29 27.56 29.37
N LYS A 578 -1.39 27.22 28.69
CA LYS A 578 -1.65 25.83 28.27
C LYS A 578 -0.74 25.43 27.10
N ASP A 579 -0.18 24.23 27.16
CA ASP A 579 0.69 23.68 26.10
C ASP A 579 -0.11 23.36 24.82
N ARG A 580 0.05 24.17 23.77
CA ARG A 580 -0.70 24.08 22.51
C ARG A 580 -0.49 22.78 21.74
N ARG A 581 0.59 22.05 22.03
CA ARG A 581 0.80 20.70 21.50
C ARG A 581 -0.33 19.74 21.88
N LEU A 582 -1.13 20.09 22.90
CA LEU A 582 -2.28 19.32 23.37
C LEU A 582 -3.63 19.89 22.91
N ALA A 583 -3.67 20.96 22.11
CA ALA A 583 -4.90 21.70 21.79
C ALA A 583 -5.98 20.86 21.09
N PHE A 584 -5.60 19.82 20.34
CA PHE A 584 -6.53 18.92 19.66
C PHE A 584 -6.87 17.67 20.47
N SER A 585 -6.24 17.49 21.64
CA SER A 585 -6.51 16.36 22.53
C SER A 585 -7.93 16.42 23.08
N LYS A 586 -8.58 15.26 23.15
CA LYS A 586 -9.91 15.10 23.75
C LYS A 586 -9.85 14.99 25.27
N THR A 587 -8.76 14.43 25.79
CA THR A 587 -8.56 14.09 27.20
C THR A 587 -7.28 14.74 27.72
N GLU A 588 -7.09 14.70 29.04
CA GLU A 588 -5.91 15.27 29.72
C GLU A 588 -5.76 16.81 29.57
N VAL A 589 -6.81 17.49 29.10
CA VAL A 589 -6.84 18.94 28.92
C VAL A 589 -8.17 19.55 29.36
N ASN A 590 -8.14 20.82 29.78
CA ASN A 590 -9.34 21.59 30.11
C ASN A 590 -9.90 22.26 28.84
N HIS A 591 -11.21 22.18 28.64
CA HIS A 591 -11.93 22.79 27.51
C HIS A 591 -11.35 22.34 26.14
N PRO A 592 -11.42 21.04 25.80
CA PRO A 592 -10.91 20.55 24.52
C PRO A 592 -11.70 21.15 23.35
N LEU A 593 -11.00 21.59 22.30
CA LEU A 593 -11.67 21.99 21.06
C LEU A 593 -12.35 20.78 20.41
N ASN A 594 -11.64 19.66 20.37
CA ASN A 594 -12.05 18.43 19.70
C ASN A 594 -13.15 17.70 20.48
N GLN A 595 -14.37 17.73 19.96
CA GLN A 595 -15.56 17.10 20.54
C GLN A 595 -16.16 16.04 19.61
N ILE A 596 -15.52 15.75 18.47
CA ILE A 596 -16.01 14.81 17.46
C ILE A 596 -16.14 13.41 18.08
N SER A 597 -17.26 12.71 17.91
CA SER A 597 -17.49 11.40 18.56
C SER A 597 -16.59 10.28 18.01
N ASN A 598 -16.58 10.06 16.69
CA ASN A 598 -15.69 9.11 16.00
C ASN A 598 -14.57 9.83 15.23
N MET A 599 -13.55 9.10 14.79
CA MET A 599 -12.39 9.66 14.07
C MET A 599 -12.23 9.08 12.67
N ASP A 600 -13.35 8.73 12.04
CA ASP A 600 -13.36 8.18 10.69
C ASP A 600 -12.96 9.25 9.68
N THR A 601 -12.41 8.81 8.54
CA THR A 601 -11.88 9.72 7.49
C THR A 601 -12.87 10.80 7.05
N ALA A 602 -14.19 10.53 7.08
CA ALA A 602 -15.24 11.51 6.76
C ALA A 602 -15.24 12.75 7.68
N GLN A 603 -14.70 12.64 8.90
CA GLN A 603 -14.59 13.74 9.86
C GLN A 603 -13.48 14.74 9.53
N SER A 604 -12.65 14.47 8.51
CA SER A 604 -11.56 15.35 8.09
C SER A 604 -12.00 16.78 7.74
N VAL A 605 -13.25 16.97 7.30
CA VAL A 605 -13.84 18.31 7.08
C VAL A 605 -13.77 19.19 8.34
N PHE A 606 -13.97 18.62 9.53
CA PHE A 606 -13.92 19.35 10.79
C PHE A 606 -12.48 19.60 11.25
N PHE A 607 -11.55 18.70 10.93
CA PHE A 607 -10.13 18.95 11.19
C PHE A 607 -9.57 20.07 10.32
N ARG A 608 -10.15 20.34 9.15
CA ARG A 608 -9.79 21.55 8.37
C ARG A 608 -9.99 22.81 9.19
N TYR A 609 -11.12 22.91 9.88
CA TYR A 609 -11.39 24.04 10.79
C TYR A 609 -10.29 24.15 11.86
N PHE A 610 -9.89 23.04 12.49
CA PHE A 610 -8.88 23.08 13.56
C PHE A 610 -7.53 23.57 13.04
N TRP A 611 -7.10 23.07 11.88
CA TRP A 611 -5.85 23.47 11.26
C TRP A 611 -5.87 24.91 10.75
N MET A 612 -7.00 25.40 10.22
CA MET A 612 -7.15 26.81 9.86
C MET A 612 -7.16 27.71 11.11
N GLN A 613 -7.84 27.29 12.18
CA GLN A 613 -7.91 28.06 13.42
C GLN A 613 -6.54 28.18 14.12
N ALA A 614 -5.65 27.18 13.97
CA ALA A 614 -4.27 27.28 14.40
C ALA A 614 -3.48 28.35 13.63
N LEU A 615 -3.70 28.44 12.30
CA LEU A 615 -3.07 29.48 11.45
C LEU A 615 -3.61 30.89 11.69
N ASP A 616 -4.85 31.01 12.16
CA ASP A 616 -5.49 32.28 12.48
C ASP A 616 -4.87 33.01 13.69
N THR A 617 -4.08 32.29 14.50
CA THR A 617 -3.37 32.90 15.63
C THR A 617 -2.35 33.94 15.14
N PRO A 618 -2.14 35.07 15.84
CA PRO A 618 -1.33 36.17 15.33
C PRO A 618 0.06 35.77 14.84
N ALA A 619 0.83 35.01 15.63
CA ALA A 619 2.19 34.63 15.23
C ALA A 619 2.22 33.53 14.15
N ALA A 620 1.21 32.65 14.08
CA ALA A 620 1.12 31.69 12.99
C ALA A 620 0.80 32.40 11.66
N TRP A 621 -0.13 33.36 11.70
CA TRP A 621 -0.55 34.14 10.54
C TRP A 621 0.60 34.92 9.91
N GLU A 622 1.52 35.49 10.70
CA GLU A 622 2.68 36.23 10.19
C GLU A 622 3.47 35.42 9.13
N ASN A 623 3.62 34.10 9.34
CA ASN A 623 4.36 33.22 8.44
C ASN A 623 3.69 33.03 7.06
N ILE A 624 2.37 33.21 6.99
CA ILE A 624 1.59 32.93 5.77
C ILE A 624 0.96 34.19 5.16
N SER A 625 0.90 35.29 5.91
CA SER A 625 0.27 36.55 5.51
C SER A 625 0.79 37.09 4.18
N SER A 626 2.09 36.96 3.91
CA SER A 626 2.73 37.42 2.66
C SER A 626 2.22 36.70 1.40
N TRP A 627 1.58 35.54 1.55
CA TRP A 627 0.97 34.83 0.44
C TRP A 627 -0.40 35.38 0.07
N PHE A 628 -1.08 36.10 0.97
CA PHE A 628 -2.42 36.60 0.74
C PHE A 628 -2.42 38.12 0.59
N THR A 629 -2.98 38.60 -0.51
CA THR A 629 -3.24 40.02 -0.75
C THR A 629 -4.40 40.55 0.09
N ASP A 630 -5.34 39.66 0.44
CA ASP A 630 -6.51 39.96 1.25
C ASP A 630 -6.80 38.81 2.23
N ARG A 631 -7.03 39.18 3.51
CA ARG A 631 -7.38 38.25 4.59
C ARG A 631 -8.88 37.96 4.64
N SER A 632 -9.73 38.82 4.08
CA SER A 632 -11.19 38.75 4.26
C SER A 632 -11.80 37.40 3.86
N ARG A 633 -11.34 36.82 2.75
CA ARG A 633 -11.78 35.49 2.30
C ARG A 633 -11.31 34.35 3.20
N PHE A 634 -10.12 34.47 3.79
CA PHE A 634 -9.64 33.51 4.80
C PHE A 634 -10.54 33.56 6.04
N ASP A 635 -10.88 34.77 6.51
CA ASP A 635 -11.77 34.96 7.66
C ASP A 635 -13.17 34.40 7.38
N GLN A 636 -13.69 34.56 6.14
CA GLN A 636 -14.94 33.93 5.70
C GLN A 636 -14.86 32.39 5.73
N MET A 637 -13.79 31.79 5.20
CA MET A 637 -13.61 30.34 5.24
C MET A 637 -13.57 29.81 6.68
N ILE A 638 -12.84 30.47 7.58
CA ILE A 638 -12.83 30.09 9.00
C ILE A 638 -14.22 30.23 9.63
N SER A 639 -14.93 31.32 9.33
CA SER A 639 -16.30 31.54 9.81
C SER A 639 -17.24 30.39 9.40
N SER A 640 -17.27 30.04 8.12
CA SER A 640 -18.12 28.94 7.61
C SER A 640 -17.73 27.58 8.18
N ALA A 641 -16.42 27.31 8.31
CA ALA A 641 -15.94 26.05 8.90
C ALA A 641 -16.28 25.96 10.41
N ARG A 642 -16.21 27.08 11.13
CA ARG A 642 -16.61 27.19 12.54
C ARG A 642 -18.12 26.98 12.72
N GLU A 643 -18.94 27.54 11.83
CA GLU A 643 -20.39 27.34 11.84
C GLU A 643 -20.75 25.87 11.62
N LEU A 644 -20.14 25.22 10.62
CA LEU A 644 -20.31 23.79 10.38
C LEU A 644 -19.93 22.95 11.62
N TYR A 645 -18.82 23.30 12.28
CA TYR A 645 -18.38 22.61 13.49
C TYR A 645 -19.33 22.83 14.67
N LEU A 646 -19.84 24.05 14.87
CA LEU A 646 -20.86 24.35 15.87
C LEU A 646 -22.13 23.51 15.64
N LYS A 647 -22.56 23.35 14.39
CA LYS A 647 -23.68 22.48 14.02
C LYS A 647 -23.43 21.02 14.42
N LEU A 648 -22.25 20.48 14.12
CA LEU A 648 -21.88 19.11 14.54
C LEU A 648 -21.97 18.94 16.07
N CYS A 649 -21.32 19.85 16.82
CA CYS A 649 -21.32 19.78 18.28
C CYS A 649 -22.74 19.90 18.84
N THR A 650 -23.57 20.77 18.26
CA THR A 650 -24.98 20.93 18.64
C THR A 650 -25.75 19.63 18.41
N ASP A 651 -25.61 18.99 17.25
CA ASP A 651 -26.32 17.74 16.94
C ASP A 651 -25.88 16.58 17.84
N GLN A 652 -24.58 16.49 18.17
CA GLN A 652 -24.05 15.49 19.12
C GLN A 652 -24.58 15.71 20.54
N GLN A 653 -24.60 16.96 21.02
CA GLN A 653 -25.18 17.31 22.32
C GLN A 653 -26.68 17.06 22.36
N LEU A 654 -27.40 17.37 21.29
CA LEU A 654 -28.83 17.08 21.17
C LEU A 654 -29.10 15.58 21.28
N LYS A 655 -28.29 14.75 20.60
CA LYS A 655 -28.39 13.28 20.70
C LYS A 655 -28.18 12.80 22.14
N ALA A 656 -27.17 13.32 22.84
CA ALA A 656 -26.91 12.98 24.25
C ALA A 656 -28.03 13.45 25.20
N LEU A 657 -28.60 14.63 24.97
CA LEU A 657 -29.72 15.17 25.73
C LEU A 657 -31.02 14.38 25.50
N LYS A 658 -31.30 13.94 24.28
CA LYS A 658 -32.43 13.05 23.97
C LYS A 658 -32.34 11.74 24.76
N THR A 659 -31.13 11.19 24.93
CA THR A 659 -30.91 9.96 25.71
C THR A 659 -31.06 10.19 27.23
N SER A 660 -30.54 11.31 27.75
CA SER A 660 -30.54 11.59 29.20
C SER A 660 -31.85 12.21 29.72
N LYS A 661 -32.64 12.87 28.86
CA LYS A 661 -33.92 13.51 29.21
C LYS A 661 -35.05 13.04 28.27
N PRO A 662 -35.41 11.75 28.29
CA PRO A 662 -36.48 11.23 27.45
C PRO A 662 -37.81 11.94 27.75
N GLY A 663 -38.56 12.32 26.71
CA GLY A 663 -39.86 12.99 26.82
C GLY A 663 -39.84 14.52 26.86
N SER A 664 -38.66 15.17 26.85
CA SER A 664 -38.57 16.63 26.68
C SER A 664 -38.81 17.05 25.23
N ALA A 665 -39.46 18.20 25.01
CA ALA A 665 -39.68 18.74 23.68
C ALA A 665 -38.36 19.04 22.94
N GLU A 666 -38.22 18.53 21.71
CA GLU A 666 -36.98 18.63 20.93
C GLU A 666 -36.49 20.06 20.72
N ALA A 667 -37.41 21.01 20.47
CA ALA A 667 -37.06 22.42 20.30
C ALA A 667 -36.32 22.99 21.54
N LYS A 668 -36.77 22.62 22.75
CA LYS A 668 -36.11 23.03 24.00
C LYS A 668 -34.74 22.38 24.15
N LEU A 669 -34.64 21.08 23.84
CA LEU A 669 -33.37 20.36 23.88
C LEU A 669 -32.36 20.92 22.87
N ARG A 670 -32.81 21.37 21.70
CA ARG A 670 -31.94 21.96 20.66
C ARG A 670 -31.33 23.28 21.10
N VAL A 671 -32.11 24.15 21.77
CA VAL A 671 -31.59 25.41 22.36
C VAL A 671 -30.56 25.11 23.45
N GLU A 672 -30.85 24.16 24.34
CA GLU A 672 -29.91 23.74 25.39
C GLU A 672 -28.62 23.16 24.80
N ALA A 673 -28.74 22.30 23.78
CA ALA A 673 -27.60 21.72 23.06
C ALA A 673 -26.73 22.78 22.38
N GLN A 674 -27.34 23.75 21.68
CA GLN A 674 -26.61 24.82 21.00
C GLN A 674 -25.88 25.72 22.00
N GLN A 675 -26.52 26.07 23.13
CA GLN A 675 -25.89 26.87 24.16
C GLN A 675 -24.71 26.14 24.82
N ALA A 676 -24.86 24.84 25.09
CA ALA A 676 -23.77 24.02 25.63
C ALA A 676 -22.60 23.89 24.64
N ALA A 677 -22.89 23.57 23.38
CA ALA A 677 -21.89 23.47 22.31
C ALA A 677 -21.13 24.79 22.10
N SER A 678 -21.88 25.90 21.99
CA SER A 678 -21.32 27.24 21.80
C SER A 678 -20.43 27.67 22.98
N ASN A 679 -20.87 27.44 24.21
CA ASN A 679 -20.07 27.72 25.41
C ASN A 679 -18.77 26.90 25.44
N SER A 680 -18.83 25.63 25.01
CA SER A 680 -17.67 24.76 24.96
C SER A 680 -16.64 25.24 23.92
N ILE A 681 -17.11 25.56 22.71
CA ILE A 681 -16.25 26.10 21.63
C ILE A 681 -15.65 27.44 22.04
N LYS A 682 -16.45 28.36 22.60
CA LYS A 682 -16.00 29.67 23.06
C LYS A 682 -14.83 29.57 24.05
N ARG A 683 -14.96 28.69 25.06
CA ARG A 683 -13.89 28.45 26.05
C ARG A 683 -12.65 27.84 25.42
N ALA A 684 -12.82 26.88 24.50
CA ALA A 684 -11.68 26.28 23.80
C ALA A 684 -10.94 27.34 22.95
N LEU A 685 -11.66 28.20 22.22
CA LEU A 685 -11.06 29.22 21.37
C LEU A 685 -10.28 30.27 22.17
N LYS A 686 -10.81 30.70 23.32
CA LYS A 686 -10.09 31.55 24.27
C LYS A 686 -8.81 30.90 24.78
N ASP A 687 -8.93 29.65 25.23
CA ASP A 687 -7.86 28.99 25.98
C ASP A 687 -6.71 28.51 25.09
N TRP A 688 -6.97 28.18 23.82
CA TRP A 688 -6.00 27.57 22.93
C TRP A 688 -5.59 28.46 21.74
N PHE A 689 -6.46 29.37 21.29
CA PHE A 689 -6.30 30.08 20.02
C PHE A 689 -6.30 31.61 20.14
N TYR A 690 -6.20 32.16 21.36
CA TYR A 690 -6.18 33.61 21.62
C TYR A 690 -7.42 34.37 21.11
N LEU A 691 -8.56 33.70 20.87
CA LEU A 691 -9.79 34.37 20.44
C LEU A 691 -10.59 34.83 21.67
N PRO A 692 -10.78 36.15 21.89
CA PRO A 692 -11.56 36.64 23.02
C PRO A 692 -13.02 36.16 22.96
N GLU A 693 -13.64 35.97 24.13
CA GLU A 693 -15.04 35.57 24.21
C GLU A 693 -15.97 36.56 23.51
N ASP A 694 -15.71 37.86 23.65
CA ASP A 694 -16.50 38.93 23.01
C ASP A 694 -16.44 38.83 21.47
N SER A 695 -15.27 38.51 20.91
CA SER A 695 -15.11 38.32 19.47
C SER A 695 -15.92 37.11 18.96
N TYR A 696 -15.96 36.03 19.75
CA TYR A 696 -16.79 34.87 19.43
C TYR A 696 -18.29 35.20 19.53
N GLU A 697 -18.71 35.97 20.53
CA GLU A 697 -20.12 36.38 20.69
C GLU A 697 -20.58 37.32 19.57
N GLN A 698 -19.71 38.23 19.12
CA GLN A 698 -19.95 39.06 17.95
C GLN A 698 -20.09 38.21 16.68
N TRP A 699 -19.21 37.22 16.49
CA TRP A 699 -19.30 36.28 15.38
C TRP A 699 -20.62 35.51 15.41
N LEU A 700 -21.00 34.93 16.55
CA LEU A 700 -22.24 34.17 16.69
C LEU A 700 -23.47 35.04 16.38
N SER A 701 -23.48 36.28 16.89
CA SER A 701 -24.56 37.25 16.64
C SER A 701 -24.63 37.70 15.18
N SER A 702 -23.53 37.59 14.42
CA SER A 702 -23.50 37.93 12.99
C SER A 702 -24.17 36.87 12.12
N LEU A 703 -24.20 35.61 12.57
CA LEU A 703 -24.90 34.51 11.89
C LEU A 703 -26.42 34.75 11.91
N ASP A 704 -26.96 35.22 13.03
CA ASP A 704 -28.39 35.50 13.20
C ASP A 704 -28.90 36.69 12.37
N LYS A 705 -27.98 37.54 11.89
CA LYS A 705 -28.29 38.75 11.11
C LYS A 705 -28.16 38.54 9.60
N SER A 706 -27.78 37.34 9.14
CA SER A 706 -27.64 37.05 7.72
C SER A 706 -29.02 36.84 7.05
N PRO A 707 -29.38 37.55 5.95
CA PRO A 707 -30.78 37.63 5.47
C PRO A 707 -31.36 36.38 4.77
N GLU A 708 -30.69 35.22 4.77
CA GLU A 708 -31.07 34.09 3.90
C GLU A 708 -31.75 32.90 4.59
N ALA A 709 -31.99 32.94 5.90
CA ALA A 709 -32.56 31.81 6.65
C ALA A 709 -34.09 31.86 6.90
N LEU A 710 -34.84 32.67 6.15
CA LEU A 710 -36.30 32.82 6.32
C LEU A 710 -37.13 32.47 5.07
N THR A 711 -36.71 31.48 4.27
CA THR A 711 -37.61 30.79 3.33
C THR A 711 -37.06 29.42 2.93
N THR A 712 -37.41 28.38 3.70
CA THR A 712 -37.74 27.03 3.23
C THR A 712 -38.13 26.19 4.44
N VAL A 713 -39.34 26.41 4.94
CA VAL A 713 -40.08 25.38 5.68
C VAL A 713 -41.20 24.96 4.75
N GLU A 714 -40.91 24.02 3.85
CA GLU A 714 -41.93 23.20 3.21
C GLU A 714 -41.44 21.75 3.17
N GLU A 715 -42.39 20.89 3.49
CA GLU A 715 -42.34 19.47 3.79
C GLU A 715 -41.56 18.61 2.79
N SER A 716 -40.65 17.78 3.30
CA SER A 716 -40.36 16.47 2.68
C SER A 716 -40.17 15.44 3.80
N SER A 717 -41.29 14.89 4.25
CA SER A 717 -41.34 13.62 4.94
C SER A 717 -41.13 12.50 3.93
N ASP A 718 -39.93 11.94 3.87
CA ASP A 718 -39.71 10.50 3.77
C ASP A 718 -38.21 10.21 3.66
N ASN A 719 -37.66 9.62 4.72
CA ASN A 719 -36.73 8.50 4.60
C ASN A 719 -36.45 7.97 6.01
N THR A 720 -37.19 6.92 6.34
CA THR A 720 -37.01 6.04 7.48
C THR A 720 -35.64 5.36 7.40
N ASP A 721 -34.93 5.39 8.53
CA ASP A 721 -33.80 4.51 8.83
C ASP A 721 -34.18 3.05 8.53
N THR A 722 -33.47 2.41 7.60
CA THR A 722 -33.45 0.96 7.48
C THR A 722 -32.09 0.45 7.92
N VAL A 723 -32.11 -0.15 9.11
CA VAL A 723 -31.08 -1.04 9.65
C VAL A 723 -30.98 -2.23 8.71
N ILE A 724 -29.81 -2.45 8.10
CA ILE A 724 -29.53 -3.68 7.35
C ILE A 724 -29.05 -4.72 8.37
N THR A 725 -29.96 -5.59 8.77
CA THR A 725 -29.65 -6.92 9.30
C THR A 725 -29.48 -7.85 8.10
N GLU A 726 -28.29 -8.42 7.93
CA GLU A 726 -28.07 -9.56 7.05
C GLU A 726 -28.53 -10.82 7.79
N ASP A 727 -29.68 -11.36 7.39
CA ASP A 727 -30.02 -12.77 7.59
C ASP A 727 -30.58 -13.31 6.26
N ASP A 728 -29.83 -14.28 5.75
CA ASP A 728 -30.30 -15.58 5.25
C ASP A 728 -31.72 -15.65 4.66
N ASP A 729 -31.83 -15.78 3.33
CA ASP A 729 -32.82 -16.70 2.77
C ASP A 729 -32.38 -17.26 1.41
N SER A 730 -31.92 -18.50 1.46
CA SER A 730 -31.85 -19.41 0.33
C SER A 730 -33.26 -19.83 -0.09
N THR A 731 -33.65 -19.59 -1.33
CA THR A 731 -34.41 -20.55 -2.18
C THR A 731 -34.87 -19.87 -3.48
N SER A 732 -34.29 -20.26 -4.62
CA SER A 732 -35.10 -20.56 -5.80
C SER A 732 -34.35 -21.53 -6.69
N GLU A 733 -35.05 -22.61 -6.98
CA GLU A 733 -34.65 -23.73 -7.83
C GLU A 733 -34.39 -23.24 -9.26
N ASN A 734 -33.24 -23.62 -9.81
CA ASN A 734 -33.05 -23.65 -11.25
C ASN A 734 -32.47 -25.01 -11.66
N VAL A 735 -33.20 -25.62 -12.58
CA VAL A 735 -33.09 -26.97 -13.12
C VAL A 735 -31.72 -27.18 -13.81
N PRO A 736 -31.08 -28.36 -13.64
CA PRO A 736 -29.80 -28.64 -14.27
C PRO A 736 -30.01 -29.06 -15.74
N ALA A 737 -29.25 -28.43 -16.64
CA ALA A 737 -29.18 -28.85 -18.04
C ALA A 737 -27.90 -29.64 -18.31
N ALA A 738 -28.13 -30.82 -18.90
CA ALA A 738 -27.25 -31.68 -19.70
C ALA A 738 -26.13 -32.46 -19.00
N SER A 739 -26.35 -33.77 -18.90
CA SER A 739 -25.36 -34.80 -18.56
C SER A 739 -24.40 -35.04 -19.74
N LEU A 740 -23.20 -35.51 -19.39
CA LEU A 740 -22.05 -35.81 -20.25
C LEU A 740 -22.26 -36.98 -21.25
N GLU A 741 -23.48 -37.53 -21.32
CA GLU A 741 -23.80 -38.76 -22.07
C GLU A 741 -24.39 -38.47 -23.47
N ASP A 742 -24.73 -37.22 -23.79
CA ASP A 742 -25.16 -36.79 -25.13
C ASP A 742 -23.98 -36.36 -26.06
N LEU A 743 -22.74 -36.45 -25.58
CA LEU A 743 -21.52 -36.09 -26.34
C LEU A 743 -20.69 -37.29 -26.82
N LEU A 744 -21.13 -38.52 -26.56
CA LEU A 744 -20.46 -39.74 -26.99
C LEU A 744 -21.49 -40.79 -27.46
N GLY A 745 -21.96 -40.67 -28.69
CA GLY A 745 -22.85 -41.64 -29.33
C GLY A 745 -22.83 -41.56 -30.87
N GLU A 746 -22.17 -42.56 -31.46
CA GLU A 746 -21.99 -42.93 -32.88
C GLU A 746 -21.24 -42.00 -33.85
#